data_AF-A0A950ZHI3-F1
#
_entry.id   AF-A0A950ZHI3-F1
#
_cell.length_a   1.000
_cell.length_b   1.000
_cell.length_c   1.000
_cell.angle_alpha   90.00
_cell.angle_beta   90.00
_cell.angle_gamma   90.00
#
_symmetry.space_group_name_H-M   'P 1'
#
loop_
_entity.id
_entity.type
_entity.pdbx_description
1 polymer ?
#
loop_
_entity_poly.entity_id
_entity_poly.type
_entity_poly.pdbx_seq_one_letter_code
_entity_poly.pdbx_strand_id
1 'polypeptide(L)'
;MPVFIVYRADDGQRVADWLNDSLQGRTVVVSGGTSRESFVLSVRPGSGVPAARALRGVLDLGDRTPCIWLLVCTPGAMHEFTDDDLYRSVRWWVDRGDLSPILILPAGARWIPEIVLAKWPSPLHVDLAPNAPNLTQAERDYIGEQAIQQVIAAVRSTLQPSAETHLVARVPNSFGVAGTANIPDIYTWAKDTSLRYIAANERYAQAAGFDSPAAMLGKTDDVMPWRALAPFFQAGDRQVISGNAPPRVNVQETEIMVDRMADILVTERPLFDASGRCIGLQGFFVDISGQIMVPRSALGSGAAQGLSLGPLFGNEQLSSEEVQVLKGMLSLQSPDLIATHTNLARAVVVAHMKTIRQKLQCSNDNDVITAAIRSGLPLALFGPTFAVPAGPRRTSYLDAEPQPNVVTSADDVPGADSAYAFSGTASPELAAYADRIIEGWSGLPVCRSLDHTMYRALNDYVHRKVPADDIKDVITRGGQIEVHGVFPDDVSQVAVQHGWGSLVPLESEQSHQSKAFNHIRPVFFRRRNPGAPDGLLVCVTPGHDYVMHYASLVRYIVFEETTHADERISIIRYPLAERRLPTRTGLGAHLVDGGDSVLLGYVEPIKQYLDDARWATQVRAPVETPYYGSYRYSLPGGRFLTLLGVRYSYWGSISEEVVRAVCELGAREVLYVGKLGALTSPEDLYSRMFCPSEYLLLQHDRVVHAVTAPRNGVLALFPHLDSGCHVSVPTVLEEDYNQRDLSAKLTANSIDNEISRMANAVATHNRMEDHDVSFSALHFATDYIRGPNERDREVSFDLSVNRSSGAREAKVAVLTKICEDVLSPYFRAGDEAT
;
A
#
# COMPACT_ATOMS: atom_id res chain seq x y z
N MET A 1 44.87 -0.17 -19.24
CA MET A 1 43.85 0.71 -19.80
C MET A 1 43.92 2.08 -19.14
N PRO A 2 43.89 3.19 -19.91
CA PRO A 2 44.04 4.52 -19.35
C PRO A 2 42.77 4.96 -18.60
N VAL A 3 42.94 5.43 -17.36
CA VAL A 3 41.89 6.08 -16.55
C VAL A 3 42.33 7.52 -16.29
N PHE A 4 41.48 8.49 -16.63
CA PHE A 4 41.74 9.91 -16.41
C PHE A 4 40.87 10.45 -15.28
N ILE A 5 41.48 11.15 -14.32
CA ILE A 5 40.73 11.80 -13.24
C ILE A 5 40.63 13.29 -13.56
N VAL A 6 39.41 13.79 -13.65
CA VAL A 6 39.05 15.19 -13.89
C VAL A 6 38.50 15.77 -12.58
N TYR A 7 39.10 16.85 -12.10
CA TYR A 7 38.78 17.47 -10.81
C TYR A 7 39.18 18.95 -10.79
N ARG A 8 38.60 19.73 -9.87
CA ARG A 8 39.01 21.11 -9.58
C ARG A 8 40.20 21.09 -8.62
N ALA A 9 41.28 21.82 -8.91
CA ALA A 9 42.51 21.78 -8.11
C ALA A 9 42.31 22.22 -6.65
N ASP A 10 41.46 23.20 -6.41
CA ASP A 10 41.32 23.80 -5.07
C ASP A 10 40.68 22.87 -4.04
N ASP A 11 39.69 22.07 -4.45
CA ASP A 11 38.85 21.29 -3.53
C ASP A 11 38.69 19.82 -3.93
N GLY A 12 39.07 19.43 -5.15
CA GLY A 12 39.04 18.06 -5.65
C GLY A 12 40.38 17.32 -5.61
N GLN A 13 41.51 18.03 -5.44
CA GLN A 13 42.86 17.46 -5.52
C GLN A 13 43.06 16.28 -4.56
N ARG A 14 42.65 16.43 -3.30
CA ARG A 14 42.84 15.38 -2.29
C ARG A 14 42.14 14.07 -2.65
N VAL A 15 40.94 14.15 -3.25
CA VAL A 15 40.17 12.98 -3.69
C VAL A 15 40.82 12.36 -4.93
N ALA A 16 41.29 13.20 -5.86
CA ALA A 16 41.97 12.76 -7.07
C ALA A 16 43.30 12.04 -6.77
N ASP A 17 44.10 12.55 -5.84
CA ASP A 17 45.36 11.92 -5.40
C ASP A 17 45.08 10.57 -4.75
N TRP A 18 44.08 10.51 -3.87
CA TRP A 18 43.67 9.25 -3.23
C TRP A 18 43.21 8.21 -4.25
N LEU A 19 42.39 8.61 -5.23
CA LEU A 19 41.94 7.72 -6.32
C LEU A 19 43.12 7.24 -7.18
N ASN A 20 44.05 8.14 -7.51
CA ASN A 20 45.25 7.79 -8.27
C ASN A 20 46.07 6.72 -7.54
N ASP A 21 46.42 6.97 -6.28
CA ASP A 21 47.25 6.06 -5.49
C ASP A 21 46.54 4.71 -5.26
N SER A 22 45.21 4.75 -5.09
CA SER A 22 44.40 3.56 -4.81
C SER A 22 44.12 2.70 -6.05
N LEU A 23 44.00 3.29 -7.24
CA LEU A 23 43.64 2.59 -8.48
C LEU A 23 44.85 2.23 -9.35
N GLN A 24 45.98 2.93 -9.21
CA GLN A 24 47.17 2.72 -10.03
C GLN A 24 47.66 1.26 -9.95
N GLY A 25 47.76 0.58 -11.10
CA GLY A 25 48.24 -0.79 -11.18
C GLY A 25 47.23 -1.87 -10.74
N ARG A 26 46.01 -1.51 -10.31
CA ARG A 26 44.96 -2.51 -10.03
C ARG A 26 44.49 -3.19 -11.31
N THR A 27 44.11 -4.46 -11.22
CA THR A 27 43.63 -5.26 -12.37
C THR A 27 42.12 -5.37 -12.36
N VAL A 28 41.48 -5.05 -13.49
CA VAL A 28 40.05 -5.24 -13.71
C VAL A 28 39.84 -6.41 -14.65
N VAL A 29 39.10 -7.41 -14.21
CA VAL A 29 38.71 -8.56 -15.03
C VAL A 29 37.32 -8.32 -15.59
N VAL A 30 37.19 -8.46 -16.91
CA VAL A 30 35.96 -8.35 -17.68
C VAL A 30 35.66 -9.72 -18.28
N SER A 31 34.44 -10.21 -18.11
CA SER A 31 33.99 -11.49 -18.67
C SER A 31 32.98 -11.22 -19.77
N GLY A 32 33.34 -11.53 -21.02
CA GLY A 32 32.48 -11.38 -22.19
C GLY A 32 32.23 -12.74 -22.83
N GLY A 33 31.06 -13.34 -22.57
CA GLY A 33 30.79 -14.71 -23.03
C GLY A 33 31.77 -15.74 -22.47
N THR A 34 32.51 -16.44 -23.33
CA THR A 34 33.46 -17.50 -22.95
C THR A 34 34.89 -17.03 -22.70
N SER A 35 35.23 -15.75 -22.91
CA SER A 35 36.58 -15.22 -22.65
C SER A 35 36.62 -14.30 -21.42
N ARG A 36 37.75 -14.33 -20.71
CA ARG A 36 38.09 -13.40 -19.62
C ARG A 36 39.27 -12.56 -20.07
N GLU A 37 39.08 -11.24 -20.10
CA GLU A 37 40.14 -10.28 -20.38
C GLU A 37 40.46 -9.48 -19.12
N SER A 38 41.75 -9.28 -18.86
CA SER A 38 42.25 -8.59 -17.68
C SER A 38 42.96 -7.30 -18.10
N PHE A 39 42.52 -6.18 -17.54
CA PHE A 39 43.07 -4.86 -17.82
C PHE A 39 43.77 -4.31 -16.58
N VAL A 40 45.07 -4.01 -16.68
CA VAL A 40 45.77 -3.25 -15.63
C VAL A 40 45.45 -1.77 -15.79
N LEU A 41 44.94 -1.13 -14.74
CA LEU A 41 44.61 0.29 -14.75
C LEU A 41 45.91 1.12 -14.73
N SER A 42 46.04 2.01 -15.71
CA SER A 42 47.07 3.04 -15.74
C SER A 42 46.35 4.36 -15.52
N VAL A 43 46.35 4.83 -14.28
CA VAL A 43 45.72 6.07 -13.88
C VAL A 43 46.69 7.21 -14.18
N ARG A 44 46.15 8.27 -14.75
CA ARG A 44 46.87 9.55 -14.86
C ARG A 44 45.98 10.60 -14.22
N PRO A 45 46.41 11.26 -13.13
CA PRO A 45 45.71 12.44 -12.68
C PRO A 45 45.87 13.47 -13.80
N GLY A 46 44.76 14.06 -14.27
CA GLY A 46 44.88 15.30 -15.00
C GLY A 46 45.54 16.27 -14.03
N SER A 47 46.79 16.67 -14.27
CA SER A 47 47.48 17.65 -13.41
C SER A 47 46.48 18.75 -13.06
N GLY A 48 46.17 19.02 -11.79
CA GLY A 48 45.32 20.15 -11.46
C GLY A 48 45.96 21.37 -12.10
N VAL A 49 45.37 21.94 -13.16
CA VAL A 49 46.11 22.88 -14.01
C VAL A 49 45.76 24.32 -13.63
N PRO A 50 46.69 25.07 -13.02
CA PRO A 50 46.88 26.46 -13.37
C PRO A 50 47.72 26.52 -14.68
N ALA A 51 47.11 27.07 -15.73
CA ALA A 51 47.65 27.37 -17.07
C ALA A 51 47.56 26.28 -18.16
N ALA A 52 46.72 26.57 -19.15
CA ALA A 52 46.40 25.91 -20.42
C ALA A 52 47.52 25.22 -21.25
N ARG A 53 48.80 25.30 -20.85
CA ARG A 53 49.93 24.64 -21.55
C ARG A 53 50.06 23.14 -21.21
N ALA A 54 49.55 22.68 -20.07
CA ALA A 54 49.64 21.27 -19.64
C ALA A 54 48.66 20.33 -20.36
N LEU A 55 47.54 20.85 -20.88
CA LEU A 55 46.54 20.07 -21.63
C LEU A 55 47.15 19.37 -22.87
N ARG A 56 48.15 19.97 -23.53
CA ARG A 56 48.78 19.36 -24.72
C ARG A 56 49.47 18.02 -24.45
N GLY A 57 49.90 17.72 -23.23
CA GLY A 57 50.53 16.44 -22.89
C GLY A 57 49.53 15.30 -22.59
N VAL A 58 48.30 15.64 -22.19
CA VAL A 58 47.20 14.67 -21.97
C VAL A 58 46.49 14.35 -23.30
N LEU A 59 46.53 15.30 -24.24
CA LEU A 59 45.82 15.28 -25.52
C LEU A 59 46.50 14.49 -26.67
N ASP A 60 47.67 13.89 -26.44
CA ASP A 60 48.47 13.22 -27.49
C ASP A 60 48.27 11.69 -27.51
N LEU A 61 47.07 11.20 -27.18
CA LEU A 61 46.77 9.77 -27.06
C LEU A 61 46.41 9.05 -28.37
N GLY A 62 46.51 9.73 -29.51
CA GLY A 62 46.14 9.17 -30.82
C GLY A 62 44.64 8.88 -30.93
N ASP A 63 44.06 9.17 -32.10
CA ASP A 63 42.62 9.35 -32.32
C ASP A 63 41.67 8.16 -32.04
N ARG A 64 42.06 7.04 -31.40
CA ARG A 64 41.18 5.84 -31.30
C ARG A 64 41.32 4.94 -30.07
N THR A 65 41.73 5.44 -28.91
CA THR A 65 41.79 4.58 -27.70
C THR A 65 40.62 4.87 -26.74
N PRO A 66 39.70 3.92 -26.49
CA PRO A 66 38.66 4.10 -25.48
C PRO A 66 39.32 4.31 -24.12
N CYS A 67 38.90 5.36 -23.43
CA CYS A 67 39.47 5.78 -22.16
C CYS A 67 38.35 6.06 -21.17
N ILE A 68 38.52 5.54 -19.96
CA ILE A 68 37.59 5.82 -18.87
C ILE A 68 38.01 7.12 -18.22
N TRP A 69 37.03 7.94 -17.86
CA TRP A 69 37.29 9.16 -17.12
C TRP A 69 36.38 9.27 -15.89
N LEU A 70 36.98 9.68 -14.78
CA LEU A 70 36.36 9.87 -13.48
C LEU A 70 36.21 11.37 -13.24
N LEU A 71 35.02 11.84 -12.89
CA LEU A 71 34.76 13.25 -12.60
C LEU A 71 34.50 13.47 -11.11
N VAL A 72 35.40 14.16 -10.41
CA VAL A 72 35.26 14.48 -8.99
C VAL A 72 34.39 15.73 -8.82
N CYS A 73 33.27 15.57 -8.11
CA CYS A 73 32.19 16.53 -8.02
C CYS A 73 32.19 17.29 -6.67
N THR A 74 32.92 18.41 -6.58
CA THR A 74 33.11 19.19 -5.33
C THR A 74 32.32 20.51 -5.31
N PRO A 75 32.03 21.10 -4.13
CA PRO A 75 31.20 22.32 -4.02
C PRO A 75 31.78 23.56 -4.70
N GLY A 76 33.09 23.79 -4.65
CA GLY A 76 33.75 24.91 -5.31
C GLY A 76 33.63 24.83 -6.83
N ALA A 77 33.55 23.63 -7.41
CA ALA A 77 33.32 23.46 -8.84
C ALA A 77 32.00 24.10 -9.32
N MET A 78 31.06 24.45 -8.41
CA MET A 78 29.81 25.18 -8.71
C MET A 78 29.94 26.71 -8.69
N HIS A 79 30.80 27.31 -7.85
CA HIS A 79 30.65 28.74 -7.50
C HIS A 79 31.41 29.74 -8.37
N GLU A 80 32.43 29.32 -9.14
CA GLU A 80 33.21 30.21 -10.01
C GLU A 80 32.97 29.88 -11.49
N PHE A 81 31.80 30.26 -12.01
CA PHE A 81 31.45 30.09 -13.42
C PHE A 81 32.00 31.23 -14.30
N THR A 82 33.32 31.33 -14.44
CA THR A 82 33.93 32.09 -15.54
C THR A 82 35.23 31.43 -16.01
N ASP A 83 35.14 30.64 -17.07
CA ASP A 83 36.27 30.23 -17.93
C ASP A 83 37.44 29.47 -17.25
N ASP A 84 37.14 28.67 -16.21
CA ASP A 84 38.10 27.79 -15.52
C ASP A 84 38.42 26.52 -16.33
N ASP A 85 39.64 26.00 -16.16
CA ASP A 85 40.24 24.90 -16.90
C ASP A 85 39.52 23.54 -16.65
N LEU A 86 38.81 23.37 -15.52
CA LEU A 86 37.93 22.22 -15.29
C LEU A 86 36.81 22.15 -16.34
N TYR A 87 36.12 23.26 -16.58
CA TYR A 87 34.97 23.30 -17.47
C TYR A 87 35.37 23.04 -18.93
N ARG A 88 36.52 23.57 -19.34
CA ARG A 88 37.12 23.29 -20.66
C ARG A 88 37.43 21.80 -20.83
N SER A 89 37.93 21.16 -19.78
CA SER A 89 38.25 19.73 -19.77
C SER A 89 36.97 18.87 -19.84
N VAL A 90 35.94 19.19 -19.04
CA VAL A 90 34.65 18.48 -19.07
C VAL A 90 33.97 18.62 -20.44
N ARG A 91 33.91 19.84 -20.99
CA ARG A 91 33.32 20.08 -22.32
C ARG A 91 34.06 19.32 -23.41
N TRP A 92 35.39 19.30 -23.38
CA TRP A 92 36.20 18.53 -24.32
C TRP A 92 35.86 17.03 -24.30
N TRP A 93 35.70 16.45 -23.10
CA TRP A 93 35.29 15.05 -22.94
C TRP A 93 33.85 14.80 -23.36
N VAL A 94 32.92 15.71 -23.06
CA VAL A 94 31.53 15.58 -23.53
C VAL A 94 31.46 15.64 -25.07
N ASP A 95 32.25 16.51 -25.71
CA ASP A 95 32.20 16.69 -27.16
C ASP A 95 32.81 15.50 -27.92
N ARG A 96 33.76 14.77 -27.33
CA ARG A 96 34.57 13.74 -28.03
C ARG A 96 34.50 12.33 -27.45
N GLY A 97 34.14 12.19 -26.19
CA GLY A 97 34.06 10.90 -25.51
C GLY A 97 32.77 10.16 -25.86
N ASP A 98 32.89 8.87 -26.19
CA ASP A 98 31.76 7.97 -26.42
C ASP A 98 31.28 7.31 -25.11
N LEU A 99 32.14 7.22 -24.10
CA LEU A 99 31.84 6.60 -22.81
C LEU A 99 31.38 7.64 -21.79
N SER A 100 30.28 7.31 -21.09
CA SER A 100 29.79 8.09 -19.95
C SER A 100 30.89 8.21 -18.87
N PRO A 101 31.07 9.39 -18.25
CA PRO A 101 31.91 9.50 -17.07
C PRO A 101 31.36 8.66 -15.93
N ILE A 102 32.27 8.25 -15.03
CA ILE A 102 31.90 7.79 -13.70
C ILE A 102 32.06 8.99 -12.76
N LEU A 103 30.97 9.40 -12.12
CA LEU A 103 30.96 10.53 -11.20
C LEU A 103 31.41 10.10 -9.81
N ILE A 104 32.31 10.87 -9.21
CA ILE A 104 32.82 10.63 -7.88
C ILE A 104 32.26 11.72 -6.96
N LEU A 105 31.44 11.32 -6.00
CA LEU A 105 30.72 12.22 -5.09
C LEU A 105 31.35 12.16 -3.69
N PRO A 106 32.19 13.14 -3.29
CA PRO A 106 32.66 13.27 -1.92
C PRO A 106 31.56 13.76 -0.97
N ALA A 107 31.68 13.39 0.32
CA ALA A 107 30.68 13.62 1.36
C ALA A 107 30.06 15.03 1.35
N GLY A 108 28.73 15.11 1.28
CA GLY A 108 27.98 16.37 1.32
C GLY A 108 27.90 17.13 -0.01
N ALA A 109 28.44 16.60 -1.11
CA ALA A 109 28.37 17.23 -2.43
C ALA A 109 27.49 16.43 -3.40
N ARG A 110 26.50 17.10 -4.02
CA ARG A 110 25.64 16.55 -5.09
C ARG A 110 25.64 17.47 -6.30
N TRP A 111 26.82 17.78 -6.84
CA TRP A 111 26.91 18.74 -7.93
C TRP A 111 27.49 18.12 -9.20
N ILE A 112 26.66 17.99 -10.23
CA ILE A 112 27.01 17.36 -11.52
C ILE A 112 26.89 18.44 -12.61
N PRO A 113 27.90 18.65 -13.47
CA PRO A 113 27.80 19.61 -14.56
C PRO A 113 26.65 19.27 -15.52
N GLU A 114 25.77 20.24 -15.80
CA GLU A 114 24.60 20.05 -16.68
C GLU A 114 24.98 19.52 -18.07
N ILE A 115 26.14 19.92 -18.60
CA ILE A 115 26.64 19.44 -19.89
C ILE A 115 26.91 17.93 -19.90
N VAL A 116 27.24 17.35 -18.74
CA VAL A 116 27.39 15.89 -18.60
C VAL A 116 26.01 15.24 -18.58
N LEU A 117 25.07 15.78 -17.79
CA LEU A 117 23.70 15.26 -17.71
C LEU A 117 22.92 15.40 -19.03
N ALA A 118 23.22 16.42 -19.83
CA ALA A 118 22.59 16.62 -21.13
C ALA A 118 22.95 15.51 -22.13
N LYS A 119 24.20 15.01 -22.10
CA LYS A 119 24.64 13.93 -22.99
C LYS A 119 24.42 12.55 -22.39
N TRP A 120 24.65 12.40 -21.09
CA TRP A 120 24.45 11.18 -20.33
C TRP A 120 23.55 11.50 -19.14
N PRO A 121 22.22 11.33 -19.27
CA PRO A 121 21.25 11.73 -18.24
C PRO A 121 21.36 10.92 -16.93
N SER A 122 22.02 9.78 -16.96
CA SER A 122 22.18 8.88 -15.82
C SER A 122 23.58 8.27 -15.78
N PRO A 123 24.62 9.09 -15.60
CA PRO A 123 25.98 8.60 -15.51
C PRO A 123 26.15 7.82 -14.20
N LEU A 124 26.92 6.73 -14.23
CA LEU A 124 27.25 5.96 -13.03
C LEU A 124 27.92 6.89 -12.01
N HIS A 125 27.54 6.79 -10.74
CA HIS A 125 28.16 7.56 -9.67
C HIS A 125 28.60 6.65 -8.52
N VAL A 126 29.66 7.08 -7.83
CA VAL A 126 30.21 6.42 -6.64
C VAL A 126 30.31 7.47 -5.53
N ASP A 127 29.64 7.19 -4.41
CA ASP A 127 29.67 8.05 -3.23
C ASP A 127 30.83 7.63 -2.30
N LEU A 128 31.65 8.61 -1.92
CA LEU A 128 32.87 8.37 -1.16
C LEU A 128 32.74 8.55 0.37
N ALA A 129 31.61 8.99 0.95
CA ALA A 129 31.47 8.83 2.41
C ALA A 129 30.05 8.87 3.03
N PRO A 130 29.83 8.06 4.09
CA PRO A 130 28.89 8.33 5.17
C PRO A 130 29.57 9.19 6.27
N ASN A 131 29.05 10.40 6.53
CA ASN A 131 29.60 11.28 7.58
C ASN A 131 29.24 10.77 8.99
N ALA A 132 30.15 10.03 9.64
CA ALA A 132 30.11 9.75 11.08
C ALA A 132 31.40 10.27 11.75
N PRO A 133 31.33 11.24 12.69
CA PRO A 133 32.52 11.89 13.25
C PRO A 133 33.40 11.00 14.16
N ASN A 134 33.03 9.73 14.40
CA ASN A 134 33.62 8.87 15.42
C ASN A 134 34.24 7.56 14.89
N LEU A 135 34.54 7.46 13.58
CA LEU A 135 35.10 6.23 13.02
C LEU A 135 36.55 5.97 13.48
N THR A 136 36.88 4.70 13.70
CA THR A 136 38.24 4.21 13.93
C THR A 136 39.05 4.18 12.63
N GLN A 137 40.37 4.03 12.71
CA GLN A 137 41.22 3.96 11.51
C GLN A 137 40.91 2.73 10.65
N ALA A 138 40.62 1.58 11.27
CA ALA A 138 40.26 0.36 10.56
C ALA A 138 38.94 0.49 9.80
N GLU A 139 37.95 1.19 10.39
CA GLU A 139 36.67 1.47 9.72
C GLU A 139 36.86 2.45 8.55
N ARG A 140 37.73 3.45 8.70
CA ARG A 140 38.11 4.35 7.60
C ARG A 140 38.78 3.59 6.44
N ASP A 141 39.69 2.67 6.74
CA ASP A 141 40.38 1.88 5.73
C ASP A 141 39.42 0.89 5.04
N TYR A 142 38.50 0.27 5.80
CA TYR A 142 37.46 -0.61 5.25
C TYR A 142 36.49 0.13 4.32
N ILE A 143 35.99 1.30 4.74
CA ILE A 143 35.10 2.14 3.92
C ILE A 143 35.83 2.62 2.66
N GLY A 144 37.10 3.02 2.79
CA GLY A 144 37.95 3.37 1.66
C GLY A 144 38.08 2.24 0.65
N GLU A 145 38.33 1.00 1.10
CA GLU A 145 38.42 -0.15 0.19
C GLU A 145 37.07 -0.49 -0.46
N GLN A 146 35.95 -0.40 0.26
CA GLN A 146 34.61 -0.58 -0.34
C GLN A 146 34.32 0.42 -1.45
N ALA A 147 34.64 1.70 -1.23
CA ALA A 147 34.49 2.74 -2.24
C ALA A 147 35.36 2.45 -3.48
N ILE A 148 36.60 1.97 -3.30
CA ILE A 148 37.45 1.56 -4.43
C ILE A 148 36.88 0.36 -5.18
N GLN A 149 36.30 -0.62 -4.49
CA GLN A 149 35.63 -1.75 -5.15
C GLN A 149 34.42 -1.30 -5.98
N GLN A 150 33.67 -0.29 -5.51
CA GLN A 150 32.58 0.31 -6.28
C GLN A 150 33.09 1.04 -7.53
N VAL A 151 34.18 1.81 -7.43
CA VAL A 151 34.82 2.42 -8.61
C VAL A 151 35.29 1.36 -9.61
N ILE A 152 35.91 0.27 -9.14
CA ILE A 152 36.33 -0.85 -10.00
C ILE A 152 35.14 -1.55 -10.66
N ALA A 153 34.02 -1.71 -9.94
CA ALA A 153 32.79 -2.27 -10.49
C ALA A 153 32.18 -1.37 -11.57
N ALA A 154 32.15 -0.05 -11.36
CA ALA A 154 31.70 0.92 -12.35
C ALA A 154 32.60 0.94 -13.58
N VAL A 155 33.93 0.88 -13.39
CA VAL A 155 34.92 0.70 -14.45
C VAL A 155 34.65 -0.58 -15.23
N ARG A 156 34.42 -1.71 -14.55
CA ARG A 156 34.10 -2.99 -15.20
C ARG A 156 32.81 -2.91 -16.01
N SER A 157 31.78 -2.28 -15.47
CA SER A 157 30.50 -2.07 -16.14
C SER A 157 30.65 -1.24 -17.41
N THR A 158 31.55 -0.25 -17.40
CA THR A 158 31.86 0.59 -18.56
C THR A 158 32.63 -0.16 -19.65
N LEU A 159 33.34 -1.25 -19.30
CA LEU A 159 34.20 -2.03 -20.22
C LEU A 159 33.62 -3.33 -20.70
N GLN A 160 32.57 -3.84 -20.06
CA GLN A 160 31.86 -4.98 -20.59
C GLN A 160 31.28 -4.57 -21.94
N PRO A 161 31.66 -5.23 -23.06
CA PRO A 161 30.92 -5.10 -24.30
C PRO A 161 29.58 -5.77 -24.03
N SER A 162 28.68 -4.96 -23.53
CA SER A 162 27.29 -5.26 -23.35
C SER A 162 26.73 -5.59 -24.73
N ALA A 163 25.79 -6.53 -24.76
CA ALA A 163 24.89 -6.72 -25.89
C ALA A 163 23.99 -5.48 -26.14
N GLU A 164 24.39 -4.30 -25.68
CA GLU A 164 23.75 -3.00 -25.80
C GLU A 164 23.73 -2.48 -27.25
N THR A 165 24.63 -2.93 -28.15
CA THR A 165 24.61 -2.43 -29.54
C THR A 165 23.54 -3.08 -30.43
N HIS A 166 22.88 -4.17 -30.00
CA HIS A 166 21.88 -4.84 -30.85
C HIS A 166 20.45 -4.91 -30.30
N LEU A 167 20.20 -4.68 -29.01
CA LEU A 167 18.84 -4.76 -28.44
C LEU A 167 18.18 -3.40 -28.15
N VAL A 168 18.93 -2.30 -28.02
CA VAL A 168 18.36 -0.95 -27.88
C VAL A 168 17.94 -0.35 -29.24
N ALA A 169 18.39 -0.92 -30.36
CA ALA A 169 18.11 -0.40 -31.70
C ALA A 169 16.72 -0.72 -32.27
N ARG A 170 15.78 -1.30 -31.51
CA ARG A 170 14.44 -1.65 -32.03
C ARG A 170 13.28 -1.45 -31.06
N VAL A 171 13.41 -0.55 -30.09
CA VAL A 171 12.20 0.05 -29.49
C VAL A 171 11.88 1.29 -30.33
N PRO A 172 10.79 1.30 -31.11
CA PRO A 172 10.50 2.44 -31.98
C PRO A 172 10.31 3.72 -31.15
N ASN A 173 10.64 4.88 -31.71
CA ASN A 173 10.41 6.22 -31.12
C ASN A 173 8.95 6.49 -30.70
N SER A 174 8.02 5.60 -31.02
CA SER A 174 6.64 5.60 -30.51
C SER A 174 6.51 5.07 -29.07
N PHE A 175 7.61 4.69 -28.42
CA PHE A 175 7.63 4.18 -27.06
C PHE A 175 7.70 5.32 -26.03
N GLY A 176 6.65 5.44 -25.22
CA GLY A 176 6.45 6.56 -24.30
C GLY A 176 7.34 6.57 -23.05
N VAL A 177 8.18 5.56 -22.80
CA VAL A 177 8.91 5.43 -21.51
C VAL A 177 9.89 6.57 -21.25
N ALA A 178 10.52 7.13 -22.29
CA ALA A 178 11.39 8.30 -22.13
C ALA A 178 10.60 9.58 -21.77
N GLY A 179 9.32 9.68 -22.19
CA GLY A 179 8.43 10.80 -21.87
C GLY A 179 7.74 10.69 -20.51
N THR A 180 7.65 9.48 -19.94
CA THR A 180 6.95 9.19 -18.67
C THR A 180 7.87 9.03 -17.47
N ALA A 181 9.20 8.96 -17.66
CA ALA A 181 10.17 8.73 -16.59
C ALA A 181 10.05 9.72 -15.41
N ASN A 182 9.54 10.92 -15.67
CA ASN A 182 9.36 12.00 -14.68
C ASN A 182 7.90 12.29 -14.31
N ILE A 183 6.93 11.50 -14.75
CA ILE A 183 5.51 11.73 -14.40
C ILE A 183 5.22 11.04 -13.06
N PRO A 184 4.85 11.78 -12.00
CA PRO A 184 4.48 11.19 -10.71
C PRO A 184 3.34 10.18 -10.87
N ASP A 185 3.40 9.09 -10.12
CA ASP A 185 2.33 8.10 -9.97
C ASP A 185 1.99 7.28 -11.25
N ILE A 186 2.86 7.34 -12.28
CA ILE A 186 2.77 6.49 -13.48
C ILE A 186 3.87 5.43 -13.48
N TYR A 187 3.46 4.18 -13.71
CA TYR A 187 4.31 3.00 -13.74
C TYR A 187 4.24 2.39 -15.14
N THR A 188 5.36 2.33 -15.86
CA THR A 188 5.38 1.93 -17.29
C THR A 188 6.27 0.74 -17.54
N TRP A 189 5.85 -0.15 -18.45
CA TRP A 189 6.61 -1.33 -18.84
C TRP A 189 6.37 -1.71 -20.31
N ALA A 190 7.26 -2.55 -20.83
CA ALA A 190 7.02 -3.32 -22.04
C ALA A 190 7.58 -4.72 -21.93
N LYS A 191 6.92 -5.65 -22.61
CA LYS A 191 7.31 -7.05 -22.73
C LYS A 191 7.46 -7.42 -24.21
N ASP A 192 8.39 -8.31 -24.53
CA ASP A 192 8.49 -8.91 -25.86
C ASP A 192 7.38 -9.96 -26.12
N THR A 193 7.33 -10.54 -27.31
CA THR A 193 6.38 -11.63 -27.64
C THR A 193 6.58 -12.91 -26.82
N SER A 194 7.71 -13.04 -26.12
CA SER A 194 7.97 -14.12 -25.15
C SER A 194 7.62 -13.71 -23.71
N LEU A 195 6.96 -12.57 -23.53
CA LEU A 195 6.56 -11.98 -22.24
C LEU A 195 7.72 -11.65 -21.30
N ARG A 196 8.90 -11.37 -21.85
CA ARG A 196 10.04 -10.88 -21.06
C ARG A 196 10.03 -9.37 -21.03
N TYR A 197 10.28 -8.77 -19.88
CA TYR A 197 10.40 -7.32 -19.74
C TYR A 197 11.56 -6.79 -20.60
N ILE A 198 11.26 -5.90 -21.54
CA ILE A 198 12.24 -5.25 -22.43
C ILE A 198 12.41 -3.76 -22.12
N ALA A 199 11.50 -3.19 -21.32
CA ALA A 199 11.64 -1.85 -20.77
C ALA A 199 10.78 -1.70 -19.51
N ALA A 200 11.21 -0.83 -18.60
CA ALA A 200 10.44 -0.35 -17.45
C ALA A 200 10.92 1.07 -17.10
N ASN A 201 10.08 1.87 -16.43
CA ASN A 201 10.57 3.07 -15.73
C ASN A 201 10.99 2.73 -14.30
N GLU A 202 11.71 3.64 -13.65
CA GLU A 202 12.25 3.44 -12.29
C GLU A 202 11.16 3.04 -11.29
N ARG A 203 9.99 3.67 -11.39
CA ARG A 203 8.85 3.40 -10.50
C ARG A 203 8.31 1.99 -10.66
N TYR A 204 8.15 1.50 -11.89
CA TYR A 204 7.69 0.12 -12.13
C TYR A 204 8.72 -0.90 -11.61
N ALA A 205 10.01 -0.62 -11.79
CA ALA A 205 11.08 -1.48 -11.25
C ALA A 205 11.06 -1.52 -9.72
N GLN A 206 10.92 -0.36 -9.05
CA GLN A 206 10.80 -0.26 -7.59
C GLN A 206 9.55 -0.98 -7.08
N ALA A 207 8.40 -0.79 -7.72
CA ALA A 207 7.16 -1.50 -7.38
C ALA A 207 7.31 -3.01 -7.54
N ALA A 208 8.14 -3.46 -8.49
CA ALA A 208 8.48 -4.86 -8.70
C ALA A 208 9.61 -5.37 -7.77
N GLY A 209 10.14 -4.54 -6.87
CA GLY A 209 11.20 -4.91 -5.93
C GLY A 209 12.61 -4.97 -6.53
N PHE A 210 12.86 -4.25 -7.62
CA PHE A 210 14.17 -4.14 -8.27
C PHE A 210 14.80 -2.77 -8.05
N ASP A 211 16.12 -2.76 -7.84
CA ASP A 211 16.90 -1.53 -7.62
C ASP A 211 16.99 -0.64 -8.86
N SER A 212 16.70 -1.18 -10.06
CA SER A 212 16.64 -0.43 -11.31
C SER A 212 15.85 -1.16 -12.40
N PRO A 213 15.35 -0.46 -13.43
CA PRO A 213 14.76 -1.06 -14.62
C PRO A 213 15.69 -2.07 -15.29
N ALA A 214 17.00 -1.78 -15.31
CA ALA A 214 18.01 -2.67 -15.88
C ALA A 214 18.04 -4.03 -15.19
N ALA A 215 17.90 -4.06 -13.86
CA ALA A 215 17.83 -5.29 -13.09
C ALA A 215 16.56 -6.11 -13.39
N MET A 216 15.53 -5.48 -13.97
CA MET A 216 14.26 -6.10 -14.33
C MET A 216 14.26 -6.70 -15.75
N LEU A 217 15.08 -6.19 -16.66
CA LEU A 217 15.05 -6.59 -18.07
C LEU A 217 15.39 -8.07 -18.29
N GLY A 218 14.71 -8.69 -19.25
CA GLY A 218 14.84 -10.11 -19.61
C GLY A 218 14.12 -11.08 -18.67
N LYS A 219 13.58 -10.60 -17.53
CA LYS A 219 12.78 -11.39 -16.59
C LYS A 219 11.32 -11.48 -17.04
N THR A 220 10.58 -12.41 -16.46
CA THR A 220 9.13 -12.60 -16.68
C THR A 220 8.35 -12.29 -15.40
N ASP A 221 7.01 -12.29 -15.47
CA ASP A 221 6.14 -12.13 -14.29
C ASP A 221 6.41 -13.16 -13.17
N ASP A 222 7.04 -14.29 -13.50
CA ASP A 222 7.29 -15.41 -12.57
C ASP A 222 8.25 -15.05 -11.41
N VAL A 223 9.01 -13.95 -11.55
CA VAL A 223 9.97 -13.48 -10.54
C VAL A 223 9.57 -12.13 -9.92
N MET A 224 8.34 -11.69 -10.17
CA MET A 224 7.78 -10.45 -9.64
C MET A 224 7.06 -10.68 -8.29
N PRO A 225 6.71 -9.61 -7.54
CA PRO A 225 5.87 -9.72 -6.35
C PRO A 225 4.52 -10.39 -6.63
N TRP A 226 3.99 -10.21 -7.84
CA TRP A 226 2.73 -10.79 -8.31
C TRP A 226 2.85 -12.19 -8.96
N ARG A 227 3.96 -12.91 -8.77
CA ARG A 227 4.22 -14.21 -9.42
C ARG A 227 3.10 -15.25 -9.29
N ALA A 228 2.31 -15.19 -8.21
CA ALA A 228 1.16 -16.07 -8.00
C ALA A 228 0.06 -15.90 -9.06
N LEU A 229 -0.02 -14.71 -9.68
CA LEU A 229 -0.95 -14.36 -10.75
C LEU A 229 -0.28 -14.36 -12.14
N ALA A 230 1.01 -14.68 -12.24
CA ALA A 230 1.75 -14.70 -13.51
C ALA A 230 1.06 -15.52 -14.61
N PRO A 231 0.48 -16.72 -14.34
CA PRO A 231 -0.24 -17.46 -15.37
C PRO A 231 -1.46 -16.72 -15.94
N PHE A 232 -2.15 -15.95 -15.10
CA PHE A 232 -3.32 -15.16 -15.49
C PHE A 232 -2.91 -13.96 -16.36
N PHE A 233 -1.93 -13.18 -15.93
CA PHE A 233 -1.42 -12.04 -16.70
C PHE A 233 -0.82 -12.48 -18.03
N GLN A 234 -0.01 -13.54 -18.02
CA GLN A 234 0.57 -14.08 -19.25
C GLN A 234 -0.48 -14.60 -20.24
N ALA A 235 -1.63 -15.09 -19.75
CA ALA A 235 -2.73 -15.49 -20.63
C ALA A 235 -3.42 -14.28 -21.27
N GLY A 236 -3.67 -13.22 -20.49
CA GLY A 236 -4.21 -11.95 -20.99
C GLY A 236 -3.27 -11.27 -22.01
N ASP A 237 -1.99 -11.14 -21.67
CA ASP A 237 -0.97 -10.56 -22.54
C ASP A 237 -0.91 -11.27 -23.89
N ARG A 238 -0.98 -12.61 -23.91
CA ARG A 238 -1.01 -13.40 -25.15
C ARG A 238 -2.25 -13.12 -25.99
N GLN A 239 -3.42 -12.90 -25.39
CA GLN A 239 -4.64 -12.56 -26.12
C GLN A 239 -4.53 -11.19 -26.79
N VAL A 240 -3.95 -10.20 -26.10
CA VAL A 240 -3.70 -8.86 -26.65
C VAL A 240 -2.64 -8.89 -27.75
N ILE A 241 -1.51 -9.57 -27.54
CA ILE A 241 -0.43 -9.71 -28.53
C ILE A 241 -0.92 -10.41 -29.80
N SER A 242 -1.74 -11.45 -29.66
CA SER A 242 -2.29 -12.21 -30.80
C SER A 242 -3.44 -11.51 -31.53
N GLY A 243 -3.91 -10.37 -31.02
CA GLY A 243 -5.07 -9.64 -31.56
C GLY A 243 -6.41 -10.34 -31.32
N ASN A 244 -6.45 -11.37 -30.47
CA ASN A 244 -7.67 -12.08 -30.08
C ASN A 244 -8.48 -11.32 -29.03
N ALA A 245 -7.88 -10.33 -28.37
CA ALA A 245 -8.55 -9.38 -27.49
C ALA A 245 -8.21 -7.93 -27.88
N PRO A 246 -9.15 -6.98 -27.71
CA PRO A 246 -8.84 -5.56 -27.93
C PRO A 246 -7.83 -5.05 -26.89
N PRO A 247 -7.09 -3.97 -27.18
CA PRO A 247 -6.24 -3.30 -26.20
C PRO A 247 -7.02 -2.90 -24.95
N ARG A 248 -6.38 -3.02 -23.79
CA ARG A 248 -6.95 -2.63 -22.50
C ARG A 248 -6.62 -1.16 -22.26
N VAL A 249 -7.62 -0.34 -21.94
CA VAL A 249 -7.41 1.11 -21.73
C VAL A 249 -8.10 1.53 -20.45
N ASN A 250 -7.31 2.00 -19.49
CA ASN A 250 -7.72 2.45 -18.16
C ASN A 250 -8.69 1.47 -17.46
N VAL A 251 -8.38 0.18 -17.55
CA VAL A 251 -9.10 -0.88 -16.84
C VAL A 251 -8.74 -0.77 -15.36
N GLN A 252 -9.75 -0.73 -14.49
CA GLN A 252 -9.50 -0.71 -13.05
C GLN A 252 -9.13 -2.11 -12.58
N GLU A 253 -7.99 -2.24 -11.91
CA GLU A 253 -7.51 -3.48 -11.32
C GLU A 253 -6.88 -3.23 -9.96
N THR A 254 -6.60 -4.30 -9.22
CA THR A 254 -5.80 -4.21 -8.00
C THR A 254 -4.49 -4.94 -8.23
N GLU A 255 -3.38 -4.20 -8.16
CA GLU A 255 -2.02 -4.70 -8.39
C GLU A 255 -1.32 -5.01 -7.06
N ILE A 256 -0.43 -6.00 -7.09
CA ILE A 256 0.45 -6.31 -5.95
C ILE A 256 1.78 -5.62 -6.20
N MET A 257 2.11 -4.58 -5.44
CA MET A 257 3.47 -4.01 -5.40
C MET A 257 4.29 -4.67 -4.29
N VAL A 258 5.60 -4.47 -4.29
CA VAL A 258 6.52 -5.05 -3.29
C VAL A 258 6.22 -4.57 -1.85
N ASP A 259 5.69 -3.37 -1.71
CA ASP A 259 5.42 -2.69 -0.43
C ASP A 259 3.93 -2.69 -0.04
N ARG A 260 3.02 -2.78 -1.01
CA ARG A 260 1.58 -2.67 -0.77
C ARG A 260 0.75 -3.28 -1.90
N MET A 261 -0.55 -3.44 -1.66
CA MET A 261 -1.51 -3.53 -2.76
C MET A 261 -1.96 -2.13 -3.17
N ALA A 262 -2.21 -1.94 -4.46
CA ALA A 262 -2.65 -0.68 -5.00
C ALA A 262 -3.87 -0.88 -5.92
N ASP A 263 -4.86 -0.01 -5.79
CA ASP A 263 -5.89 0.12 -6.83
C ASP A 263 -5.28 0.90 -7.99
N ILE A 264 -5.38 0.35 -9.19
CA ILE A 264 -4.73 0.90 -10.37
C ILE A 264 -5.70 1.08 -11.53
N LEU A 265 -5.37 2.01 -12.42
CA LEU A 265 -5.93 2.07 -13.76
C LEU A 265 -4.86 1.64 -14.76
N VAL A 266 -5.03 0.48 -15.37
CA VAL A 266 -4.07 -0.08 -16.31
C VAL A 266 -4.50 0.12 -17.77
N THR A 267 -3.53 0.52 -18.60
CA THR A 267 -3.63 0.55 -20.05
C THR A 267 -2.57 -0.37 -20.64
N GLU A 268 -2.96 -1.33 -21.46
CA GLU A 268 -2.08 -2.27 -22.16
C GLU A 268 -2.42 -2.32 -23.64
N ARG A 269 -1.41 -2.20 -24.49
CA ARG A 269 -1.57 -2.17 -25.94
C ARG A 269 -0.50 -3.00 -26.63
N PRO A 270 -0.80 -3.60 -27.79
CA PRO A 270 0.22 -4.25 -28.60
C PRO A 270 1.34 -3.25 -28.95
N LEU A 271 2.58 -3.72 -28.87
CA LEU A 271 3.77 -2.97 -29.27
C LEU A 271 4.11 -3.35 -30.71
N PHE A 272 4.18 -2.38 -31.62
CA PHE A 272 4.48 -2.61 -33.04
C PHE A 272 5.86 -2.07 -33.41
N ASP A 273 6.57 -2.76 -34.31
CA ASP A 273 7.76 -2.21 -34.97
C ASP A 273 7.39 -1.21 -36.08
N ALA A 274 8.40 -0.53 -36.65
CA ALA A 274 8.20 0.45 -37.72
C ALA A 274 7.56 -0.12 -39.01
N SER A 275 7.50 -1.45 -39.16
CA SER A 275 6.83 -2.12 -40.27
C SER A 275 5.38 -2.51 -39.98
N GLY A 276 4.87 -2.18 -38.79
CA GLY A 276 3.52 -2.51 -38.34
C GLY A 276 3.37 -3.94 -37.81
N ARG A 277 4.47 -4.66 -37.57
CA ARG A 277 4.44 -6.00 -36.99
C ARG A 277 4.42 -5.94 -35.47
N CYS A 278 3.54 -6.71 -34.83
CA CYS A 278 3.48 -6.82 -33.37
C CYS A 278 4.76 -7.50 -32.85
N ILE A 279 5.50 -6.81 -31.98
CA ILE A 279 6.77 -7.26 -31.37
C ILE A 279 6.64 -7.46 -29.85
N GLY A 280 5.45 -7.28 -29.28
CA GLY A 280 5.21 -7.50 -27.87
C GLY A 280 4.01 -6.73 -27.33
N LEU A 281 4.05 -6.38 -26.05
CA LEU A 281 3.05 -5.61 -25.34
C LEU A 281 3.73 -4.43 -24.65
N GLN A 282 3.05 -3.29 -24.60
CA GLN A 282 3.45 -2.17 -23.75
C GLN A 282 2.29 -1.78 -22.86
N GLY A 283 2.59 -1.32 -21.66
CA GLY A 283 1.57 -0.90 -20.72
C GLY A 283 2.05 0.20 -19.79
N PHE A 284 1.08 0.87 -19.22
CA PHE A 284 1.28 1.67 -18.03
C PHE A 284 0.09 1.50 -17.11
N PHE A 285 0.33 1.69 -15.83
CA PHE A 285 -0.73 1.85 -14.86
C PHE A 285 -0.51 3.10 -14.03
N VAL A 286 -1.60 3.58 -13.48
CA VAL A 286 -1.64 4.69 -12.55
C VAL A 286 -2.14 4.18 -11.22
N ASP A 287 -1.45 4.50 -10.12
CA ASP A 287 -1.94 4.21 -8.77
C ASP A 287 -3.05 5.22 -8.41
N ILE A 288 -4.26 4.71 -8.23
CA ILE A 288 -5.45 5.48 -7.83
C ILE A 288 -5.85 5.23 -6.38
N SER A 289 -5.01 4.54 -5.60
CA SER A 289 -5.24 4.29 -4.18
C SER A 289 -5.44 5.62 -3.45
N GLY A 290 -6.60 5.77 -2.78
CA GLY A 290 -6.86 6.94 -1.95
C GLY A 290 -7.33 8.22 -2.66
N GLN A 291 -7.44 8.24 -3.99
CA GLN A 291 -7.76 9.46 -4.74
C GLN A 291 -9.24 9.88 -4.62
N ILE A 292 -9.51 11.20 -4.62
CA ILE A 292 -10.86 11.79 -4.57
C ILE A 292 -11.56 11.57 -5.91
N MET A 293 -12.71 10.91 -5.89
CA MET A 293 -13.46 10.55 -7.10
C MET A 293 -14.52 11.59 -7.44
N VAL A 294 -14.54 12.08 -8.68
CA VAL A 294 -15.66 12.89 -9.19
C VAL A 294 -16.78 11.94 -9.67
N PRO A 295 -18.00 12.03 -9.11
CA PRO A 295 -19.12 11.18 -9.51
C PRO A 295 -19.49 11.37 -10.98
N ARG A 296 -19.86 10.29 -11.67
CA ARG A 296 -20.33 10.31 -13.07
C ARG A 296 -21.55 11.20 -13.27
N SER A 297 -22.34 11.47 -12.23
CA SER A 297 -23.48 12.41 -12.25
C SER A 297 -23.08 13.87 -12.49
N ALA A 298 -21.81 14.24 -12.31
CA ALA A 298 -21.26 15.54 -12.72
C ALA A 298 -21.01 15.62 -14.24
N LEU A 299 -21.07 14.50 -14.96
CA LEU A 299 -21.04 14.44 -16.41
C LEU A 299 -22.47 14.60 -16.93
N GLY A 300 -22.76 15.74 -17.55
CA GLY A 300 -24.03 15.93 -18.26
C GLY A 300 -24.33 14.75 -19.18
N SER A 301 -25.60 14.35 -19.23
CA SER A 301 -26.06 13.26 -20.08
C SER A 301 -25.73 13.54 -21.55
N GLY A 302 -24.89 12.70 -22.14
CA GLY A 302 -24.60 12.67 -23.58
C GLY A 302 -23.34 13.44 -23.99
N ALA A 303 -22.55 12.81 -24.86
CA ALA A 303 -21.30 13.31 -25.44
C ALA A 303 -21.41 14.60 -26.29
N ALA A 304 -22.50 15.36 -26.18
CA ALA A 304 -22.82 16.52 -26.99
C ALA A 304 -22.60 17.88 -26.31
N GLN A 305 -22.39 17.95 -24.97
CA GLN A 305 -22.35 19.23 -24.24
C GLN A 305 -21.04 19.57 -23.50
N GLY A 306 -20.00 18.72 -23.58
CA GLY A 306 -18.72 18.98 -22.91
C GLY A 306 -18.62 18.42 -21.48
N LEU A 307 -17.55 18.74 -20.76
CA LEU A 307 -17.22 18.26 -19.41
C LEU A 307 -17.00 19.44 -18.47
N SER A 308 -17.79 19.51 -17.40
CA SER A 308 -17.56 20.45 -16.28
C SER A 308 -16.47 19.92 -15.37
N LEU A 309 -15.42 20.70 -15.14
CA LEU A 309 -14.29 20.32 -14.29
C LEU A 309 -14.55 20.60 -12.79
N GLY A 310 -15.67 21.25 -12.46
CA GLY A 310 -16.06 21.52 -11.07
C GLY A 310 -15.14 22.51 -10.33
N PRO A 311 -15.36 22.72 -9.02
CA PRO A 311 -14.74 23.82 -8.28
C PRO A 311 -13.22 23.68 -8.12
N LEU A 312 -12.67 22.46 -8.17
CA LEU A 312 -11.23 22.20 -8.14
C LEU A 312 -10.47 22.91 -9.26
N PHE A 313 -11.14 23.12 -10.41
CA PHE A 313 -10.58 23.78 -11.58
C PHE A 313 -11.36 25.06 -11.93
N GLY A 314 -11.90 25.75 -10.91
CA GLY A 314 -12.59 27.03 -11.12
C GLY A 314 -13.92 26.93 -11.86
N ASN A 315 -14.56 25.75 -11.89
CA ASN A 315 -15.78 25.46 -12.65
C ASN A 315 -15.65 25.62 -14.17
N GLU A 316 -14.43 25.49 -14.71
CA GLU A 316 -14.14 25.51 -16.14
C GLU A 316 -14.86 24.40 -16.91
N GLN A 317 -15.14 24.65 -18.21
CA GLN A 317 -15.81 23.70 -19.11
C GLN A 317 -14.88 23.26 -20.24
N LEU A 318 -14.77 21.95 -20.46
CA LEU A 318 -14.15 21.39 -21.67
C LEU A 318 -15.22 21.13 -22.73
N SER A 319 -15.00 21.62 -23.95
CA SER A 319 -15.78 21.27 -25.13
C SER A 319 -15.65 19.79 -25.50
N SER A 320 -16.53 19.29 -26.38
CA SER A 320 -16.47 17.91 -26.87
C SER A 320 -15.14 17.58 -27.56
N GLU A 321 -14.56 18.51 -28.33
CA GLU A 321 -13.25 18.35 -28.95
C GLU A 321 -12.11 18.32 -27.92
N GLU A 322 -12.15 19.21 -26.92
CA GLU A 322 -11.17 19.23 -25.82
C GLU A 322 -11.24 17.94 -24.99
N VAL A 323 -12.44 17.39 -24.78
CA VAL A 323 -12.61 16.08 -24.12
C VAL A 323 -11.94 14.97 -24.92
N GLN A 324 -12.08 14.94 -26.25
CA GLN A 324 -11.42 13.92 -27.07
C GLN A 324 -9.89 14.09 -27.07
N VAL A 325 -9.40 15.33 -27.08
CA VAL A 325 -7.96 15.61 -26.98
C VAL A 325 -7.42 15.21 -25.61
N LEU A 326 -8.13 15.51 -24.51
CA LEU A 326 -7.77 15.10 -23.15
C LEU A 326 -7.73 13.57 -23.02
N LYS A 327 -8.68 12.84 -23.63
CA LYS A 327 -8.63 11.36 -23.69
C LYS A 327 -7.35 10.85 -24.38
N GLY A 328 -6.94 11.52 -25.45
CA GLY A 328 -5.68 11.25 -26.14
C GLY A 328 -4.46 11.48 -25.25
N MET A 329 -4.44 12.60 -24.51
CA MET A 329 -3.37 12.93 -23.55
C MET A 329 -3.27 11.90 -22.42
N LEU A 330 -4.40 11.53 -21.81
CA LEU A 330 -4.46 10.51 -20.75
C LEU A 330 -4.11 9.10 -21.23
N SER A 331 -4.19 8.87 -22.54
CA SER A 331 -3.73 7.65 -23.21
C SER A 331 -2.28 7.69 -23.66
N LEU A 332 -1.52 8.73 -23.27
CA LEU A 332 -0.13 9.00 -23.63
C LEU A 332 0.11 8.98 -25.15
N GLN A 333 -0.85 9.46 -25.93
CA GLN A 333 -0.74 9.52 -27.39
C GLN A 333 0.03 10.77 -27.85
N SER A 334 0.77 10.66 -28.95
CA SER A 334 1.40 11.83 -29.57
C SER A 334 0.35 12.75 -30.22
N PRO A 335 0.62 14.06 -30.36
CA PRO A 335 -0.32 14.98 -31.02
C PRO A 335 -0.75 14.53 -32.41
N ASP A 336 0.14 13.89 -33.17
CA ASP A 336 -0.13 13.33 -34.49
C ASP A 336 -1.11 12.15 -34.44
N LEU A 337 -0.97 11.30 -33.42
CA LEU A 337 -1.87 10.18 -33.20
C LEU A 337 -3.25 10.65 -32.72
N ILE A 338 -3.29 11.66 -31.85
CA ILE A 338 -4.56 12.29 -31.41
C ILE A 338 -5.26 12.94 -32.60
N ALA A 339 -4.54 13.67 -33.45
CA ALA A 339 -5.08 14.29 -34.66
C ALA A 339 -5.72 13.26 -35.59
N THR A 340 -5.06 12.10 -35.76
CA THR A 340 -5.58 11.00 -36.57
C THR A 340 -6.85 10.40 -35.98
N HIS A 341 -6.90 10.13 -34.68
CA HIS A 341 -8.07 9.52 -34.03
C HIS A 341 -9.27 10.46 -33.89
N THR A 342 -9.02 11.76 -33.75
CA THR A 342 -10.07 12.78 -33.58
C THR A 342 -10.51 13.40 -34.90
N ASN A 343 -9.82 13.10 -36.01
CA ASN A 343 -9.99 13.76 -37.30
C ASN A 343 -9.85 15.29 -37.24
N LEU A 344 -9.01 15.78 -36.32
CA LEU A 344 -8.66 17.19 -36.17
C LEU A 344 -7.31 17.48 -36.82
N ALA A 345 -7.12 18.70 -37.33
CA ALA A 345 -5.80 19.11 -37.78
C ALA A 345 -4.82 19.16 -36.59
N ARG A 346 -3.57 18.72 -36.78
CA ARG A 346 -2.53 18.72 -35.72
C ARG A 346 -2.40 20.07 -34.99
N ALA A 347 -2.50 21.17 -35.73
CA ALA A 347 -2.44 22.52 -35.15
C ALA A 347 -3.60 22.79 -34.17
N VAL A 348 -4.80 22.26 -34.46
CA VAL A 348 -5.98 22.34 -33.60
C VAL A 348 -5.80 21.49 -32.35
N VAL A 349 -5.26 20.27 -32.48
CA VAL A 349 -4.92 19.41 -31.33
C VAL A 349 -3.95 20.12 -30.39
N VAL A 350 -2.87 20.69 -30.91
CA VAL A 350 -1.88 21.42 -30.09
C VAL A 350 -2.49 22.65 -29.41
N ALA A 351 -3.41 23.35 -30.09
CA ALA A 351 -4.16 24.46 -29.49
C ALA A 351 -5.06 23.98 -28.34
N HIS A 352 -5.81 22.89 -28.54
CA HIS A 352 -6.65 22.28 -27.50
C HIS A 352 -5.83 21.78 -26.31
N MET A 353 -4.68 21.14 -26.53
CA MET A 353 -3.76 20.74 -25.45
C MET A 353 -3.35 21.95 -24.59
N LYS A 354 -3.06 23.10 -25.21
CA LYS A 354 -2.75 24.35 -24.49
C LYS A 354 -3.94 24.85 -23.68
N THR A 355 -5.14 24.84 -24.25
CA THR A 355 -6.37 25.28 -23.56
C THR A 355 -6.70 24.36 -22.39
N ILE A 356 -6.61 23.05 -22.57
CA ILE A 356 -6.77 22.03 -21.53
C ILE A 356 -5.77 22.28 -20.39
N ARG A 357 -4.51 22.55 -20.72
CA ARG A 357 -3.48 22.93 -19.73
C ARG A 357 -3.90 24.12 -18.87
N GLN A 358 -4.43 25.17 -19.50
CA GLN A 358 -4.90 26.37 -18.80
C GLN A 358 -6.11 26.06 -17.90
N LYS A 359 -7.09 25.32 -18.42
CA LYS A 359 -8.32 24.97 -17.68
C LYS A 359 -8.06 24.04 -16.50
N LEU A 360 -7.12 23.09 -16.62
CA LEU A 360 -6.64 22.28 -15.51
C LEU A 360 -5.55 22.96 -14.67
N GLN A 361 -5.23 24.23 -14.94
CA GLN A 361 -4.26 25.05 -14.18
C GLN A 361 -2.85 24.42 -14.11
N CYS A 362 -2.42 23.80 -15.20
CA CYS A 362 -1.19 23.02 -15.32
C CYS A 362 -0.09 23.79 -16.06
N SER A 363 1.17 23.60 -15.65
CA SER A 363 2.31 24.33 -16.25
C SER A 363 2.85 23.64 -17.52
N ASN A 364 2.72 22.31 -17.60
CA ASN A 364 3.17 21.48 -18.71
C ASN A 364 2.18 20.32 -18.97
N ASP A 365 2.38 19.56 -20.06
CA ASP A 365 1.45 18.48 -20.46
C ASP A 365 1.49 17.28 -19.50
N ASN A 366 2.59 17.06 -18.78
CA ASN A 366 2.69 16.00 -17.78
C ASN A 366 1.88 16.35 -16.52
N ASP A 367 1.90 17.62 -16.10
CA ASP A 367 1.06 18.12 -15.00
C ASP A 367 -0.43 17.90 -15.30
N VAL A 368 -0.85 18.01 -16.57
CA VAL A 368 -2.25 17.73 -16.97
C VAL A 368 -2.63 16.30 -16.65
N ILE A 369 -1.73 15.35 -16.93
CA ILE A 369 -1.97 13.94 -16.66
C ILE A 369 -2.07 13.71 -15.14
N THR A 370 -1.13 14.25 -14.36
CA THR A 370 -1.14 14.14 -12.90
C THR A 370 -2.37 14.82 -12.27
N ALA A 371 -2.74 16.01 -12.72
CA ALA A 371 -3.89 16.75 -12.21
C ALA A 371 -5.22 16.05 -12.56
N ALA A 372 -5.33 15.51 -13.77
CA ALA A 372 -6.50 14.75 -14.18
C ALA A 372 -6.64 13.43 -13.40
N ILE A 373 -5.54 12.73 -13.14
CA ILE A 373 -5.52 11.53 -12.30
C ILE A 373 -5.98 11.84 -10.88
N ARG A 374 -5.40 12.87 -10.24
CA ARG A 374 -5.71 13.26 -8.85
C ARG A 374 -7.14 13.75 -8.65
N SER A 375 -7.82 14.12 -9.73
CA SER A 375 -9.21 14.54 -9.74
C SER A 375 -10.17 13.46 -10.25
N GLY A 376 -9.69 12.24 -10.51
CA GLY A 376 -10.52 11.11 -10.94
C GLY A 376 -11.09 11.24 -12.37
N LEU A 377 -10.61 12.18 -13.19
CA LEU A 377 -11.09 12.41 -14.56
C LEU A 377 -10.96 11.19 -15.50
N PRO A 378 -9.93 10.34 -15.43
CA PRO A 378 -9.85 9.14 -16.26
C PRO A 378 -11.09 8.24 -16.13
N LEU A 379 -11.56 7.97 -14.91
CA LEU A 379 -12.76 7.15 -14.68
C LEU A 379 -14.01 7.76 -15.29
N ALA A 380 -14.15 9.08 -15.16
CA ALA A 380 -15.26 9.83 -15.73
C ALA A 380 -15.25 9.82 -17.27
N LEU A 381 -14.07 9.90 -17.89
CA LEU A 381 -13.92 10.04 -19.34
C LEU A 381 -14.01 8.72 -20.11
N PHE A 382 -13.48 7.62 -19.57
CA PHE A 382 -13.39 6.34 -20.29
C PHE A 382 -14.53 5.36 -19.94
N GLY A 383 -15.22 5.56 -18.81
CA GLY A 383 -16.25 4.63 -18.31
C GLY A 383 -15.66 3.32 -17.77
N PRO A 384 -16.45 2.48 -17.07
CA PRO A 384 -15.99 1.16 -16.66
C PRO A 384 -15.98 0.24 -17.87
N THR A 385 -14.82 0.03 -18.50
CA THR A 385 -14.63 -1.07 -19.46
C THR A 385 -14.18 -2.31 -18.70
N PHE A 386 -15.14 -3.07 -18.16
CA PHE A 386 -14.90 -4.45 -17.75
C PHE A 386 -14.74 -5.30 -19.01
N ALA A 387 -13.52 -5.75 -19.29
CA ALA A 387 -13.29 -6.85 -20.21
C ALA A 387 -13.04 -8.11 -19.37
N VAL A 388 -14.12 -8.79 -18.95
CA VAL A 388 -14.03 -10.21 -18.63
C VAL A 388 -14.09 -10.95 -19.96
N PRO A 389 -13.02 -11.62 -20.45
CA PRO A 389 -13.17 -12.53 -21.57
C PRO A 389 -14.09 -13.64 -21.09
N ALA A 390 -15.13 -13.94 -21.85
CA ALA A 390 -15.98 -15.10 -21.63
C ALA A 390 -15.14 -16.40 -21.70
N GLY A 391 -14.55 -16.79 -20.58
CA GLY A 391 -13.95 -18.10 -20.36
C GLY A 391 -15.05 -19.16 -20.21
N PRO A 392 -14.77 -20.43 -20.52
CA PRO A 392 -15.80 -21.44 -20.69
C PRO A 392 -16.60 -21.57 -19.40
N ARG A 393 -17.93 -21.66 -19.55
CA ARG A 393 -18.87 -22.00 -18.46
C ARG A 393 -18.22 -23.02 -17.54
N ARG A 394 -17.88 -22.62 -16.32
CA ARG A 394 -17.40 -23.54 -15.28
C ARG A 394 -18.50 -24.57 -15.09
N THR A 395 -18.27 -25.77 -15.63
CA THR A 395 -19.00 -26.95 -15.21
C THR A 395 -18.82 -27.10 -13.70
N SER A 396 -19.95 -27.30 -13.03
CA SER A 396 -20.15 -27.55 -11.62
C SER A 396 -19.02 -28.39 -10.97
N TYR A 397 -18.28 -27.75 -10.07
CA TYR A 397 -17.57 -28.42 -8.97
C TYR A 397 -18.42 -28.34 -7.69
N LEU A 398 -19.74 -28.56 -7.81
CA LEU A 398 -20.70 -28.56 -6.69
C LEU A 398 -21.09 -29.97 -6.21
N ASP A 399 -20.52 -31.04 -6.79
CA ASP A 399 -20.85 -32.42 -6.41
C ASP A 399 -19.69 -33.15 -5.72
N ALA A 400 -19.13 -32.54 -4.67
CA ALA A 400 -18.38 -33.28 -3.68
C ALA A 400 -19.00 -32.99 -2.31
N GLU A 401 -19.95 -33.84 -1.91
CA GLU A 401 -20.46 -33.86 -0.54
C GLU A 401 -19.28 -33.96 0.45
N PRO A 402 -19.12 -33.01 1.38
CA PRO A 402 -18.16 -33.18 2.45
C PRO A 402 -18.68 -34.26 3.39
N GLN A 403 -17.93 -35.36 3.50
CA GLN A 403 -18.25 -36.39 4.49
C GLN A 403 -18.16 -35.81 5.91
N PRO A 404 -19.08 -36.17 6.82
CA PRO A 404 -19.10 -35.65 8.16
C PRO A 404 -17.97 -36.29 8.98
N ASN A 405 -16.90 -35.53 9.22
CA ASN A 405 -15.97 -35.88 10.29
C ASN A 405 -16.64 -35.55 11.63
N VAL A 406 -17.18 -36.59 12.25
CA VAL A 406 -17.59 -36.59 13.65
C VAL A 406 -16.34 -36.32 14.49
N VAL A 407 -16.28 -35.16 15.13
CA VAL A 407 -15.33 -34.92 16.23
C VAL A 407 -16.11 -34.98 17.53
N THR A 408 -15.70 -35.94 18.34
CA THR A 408 -16.24 -36.30 19.66
C THR A 408 -15.77 -35.33 20.74
N SER A 409 -16.71 -34.95 21.61
CA SER A 409 -16.62 -34.53 23.03
C SER A 409 -15.58 -33.49 23.49
N ALA A 410 -16.08 -32.60 24.35
CA ALA A 410 -15.49 -31.37 24.83
C ALA A 410 -14.62 -31.50 26.10
N ASP A 411 -13.82 -32.55 26.22
CA ASP A 411 -12.99 -32.78 27.41
C ASP A 411 -11.53 -33.07 27.02
N ASP A 412 -10.78 -32.03 26.60
CA ASP A 412 -9.31 -32.07 26.60
C ASP A 412 -8.76 -30.62 26.57
N VAL A 413 -8.79 -29.97 27.73
CA VAL A 413 -7.93 -28.81 28.03
C VAL A 413 -6.69 -29.37 28.73
N PRO A 414 -5.48 -29.32 28.14
CA PRO A 414 -4.28 -29.80 28.82
C PRO A 414 -3.90 -28.84 29.97
N GLY A 415 -3.57 -29.42 31.12
CA GLY A 415 -3.13 -28.69 32.31
C GLY A 415 -1.78 -27.99 32.15
N ALA A 416 -1.53 -27.05 33.06
CA ALA A 416 -0.56 -25.96 33.03
C ALA A 416 0.96 -26.29 32.98
N ASP A 417 1.39 -27.49 32.59
CA ASP A 417 2.83 -27.88 32.63
C ASP A 417 3.37 -28.62 31.39
N SER A 418 2.61 -28.73 30.29
CA SER A 418 3.11 -29.43 29.09
C SER A 418 3.67 -28.47 28.03
N ALA A 419 4.98 -28.50 27.80
CA ALA A 419 5.60 -27.88 26.64
C ALA A 419 5.13 -28.58 25.36
N TYR A 420 4.59 -27.84 24.39
CA TYR A 420 4.23 -28.39 23.08
C TYR A 420 5.49 -28.71 22.28
N ALA A 421 5.72 -30.00 22.00
CA ALA A 421 6.73 -30.47 21.06
C ALA A 421 6.05 -30.77 19.71
N PHE A 422 6.32 -29.98 18.67
CA PHE A 422 5.70 -30.15 17.37
C PHE A 422 6.58 -31.02 16.45
N SER A 423 6.07 -32.19 16.04
CA SER A 423 6.65 -33.01 14.98
C SER A 423 5.56 -33.44 14.01
N GLY A 424 5.62 -33.00 12.75
CA GLY A 424 4.64 -33.31 11.71
C GLY A 424 4.91 -32.62 10.37
N THR A 425 4.50 -33.24 9.26
CA THR A 425 4.63 -32.72 7.88
C THR A 425 3.49 -31.74 7.54
N ALA A 426 3.81 -30.75 6.70
CA ALA A 426 2.97 -29.57 6.43
C ALA A 426 1.58 -29.87 5.80
N SER A 427 0.53 -29.27 6.36
CA SER A 427 -0.86 -29.25 5.84
C SER A 427 -1.04 -28.20 4.71
N PRO A 428 -2.13 -28.25 3.93
CA PRO A 428 -2.51 -27.20 2.96
C PRO A 428 -2.73 -25.81 3.59
N GLU A 429 -3.01 -25.73 4.89
CA GLU A 429 -3.23 -24.48 5.63
C GLU A 429 -1.92 -23.69 5.81
N LEU A 430 -0.77 -24.38 5.85
CA LEU A 430 0.55 -23.74 5.90
C LEU A 430 0.87 -22.92 4.65
N ALA A 431 0.25 -23.19 3.51
CA ALA A 431 0.45 -22.41 2.30
C ALA A 431 -0.03 -20.95 2.47
N ALA A 432 -1.03 -20.68 3.31
CA ALA A 432 -1.51 -19.33 3.58
C ALA A 432 -0.47 -18.48 4.35
N TYR A 433 0.45 -19.14 5.05
CA TYR A 433 1.52 -18.53 5.85
C TYR A 433 2.90 -18.62 5.18
N ALA A 434 2.97 -19.07 3.92
CA ALA A 434 4.23 -19.23 3.19
C ALA A 434 4.89 -17.88 2.84
N ASP A 435 4.09 -16.93 2.35
CA ASP A 435 4.57 -15.62 1.93
C ASP A 435 4.40 -14.60 3.07
N ARG A 436 5.49 -14.34 3.78
CA ARG A 436 5.53 -13.37 4.89
C ARG A 436 6.07 -12.02 4.47
N ILE A 437 5.46 -10.96 4.97
CA ILE A 437 5.97 -9.58 4.89
C ILE A 437 6.46 -9.20 6.29
N ILE A 438 7.66 -8.61 6.37
CA ILE A 438 8.15 -7.96 7.57
C ILE A 438 7.82 -6.48 7.43
N GLU A 439 6.91 -6.00 8.27
CA GLU A 439 6.41 -4.62 8.21
C GLU A 439 7.35 -3.69 8.98
N GLY A 440 7.57 -2.49 8.44
CA GLY A 440 8.30 -1.43 9.12
C GLY A 440 7.38 -0.55 9.97
N TRP A 441 7.98 0.42 10.66
CA TRP A 441 7.24 1.42 11.44
C TRP A 441 6.77 2.63 10.61
N SER A 442 6.93 2.57 9.29
CA SER A 442 6.59 3.69 8.40
C SER A 442 5.10 4.03 8.50
N GLY A 443 4.80 5.26 8.90
CA GLY A 443 3.44 5.77 9.01
C GLY A 443 2.70 5.43 10.30
N LEU A 444 3.39 4.93 11.34
CA LEU A 444 2.85 4.82 12.70
C LEU A 444 3.62 5.72 13.68
N PRO A 445 2.94 6.64 14.37
CA PRO A 445 3.60 7.55 15.32
C PRO A 445 4.11 6.79 16.54
N VAL A 446 5.15 7.34 17.16
CA VAL A 446 5.53 6.95 18.52
C VAL A 446 4.51 7.55 19.47
N CYS A 447 3.72 6.69 20.12
CA CYS A 447 2.67 7.13 21.03
C CYS A 447 3.21 7.36 22.45
N ARG A 448 2.81 8.47 23.08
CA ARG A 448 3.09 8.81 24.48
C ARG A 448 1.81 9.23 25.16
N SER A 449 1.62 8.82 26.42
CA SER A 449 0.42 9.21 27.20
C SER A 449 0.20 10.73 27.23
N LEU A 450 1.25 11.54 27.30
CA LEU A 450 1.14 13.00 27.34
C LEU A 450 0.62 13.63 26.04
N ASP A 451 0.78 12.94 24.92
CA ASP A 451 0.43 13.43 23.59
C ASP A 451 -0.86 12.75 23.06
N HIS A 452 -1.43 11.84 23.85
CA HIS A 452 -2.59 11.03 23.49
C HIS A 452 -3.89 11.57 24.10
N THR A 453 -5.00 11.41 23.38
CA THR A 453 -6.34 11.87 23.79
C THR A 453 -6.91 11.16 25.02
N MET A 454 -6.42 9.94 25.30
CA MET A 454 -6.72 9.19 26.53
C MET A 454 -5.92 9.64 27.75
N TYR A 455 -4.86 10.42 27.55
CA TYR A 455 -3.98 10.91 28.60
C TYR A 455 -3.65 9.85 29.66
N ARG A 456 -4.12 10.01 30.91
CA ARG A 456 -3.84 9.10 32.03
C ARG A 456 -4.43 7.70 31.84
N ALA A 457 -5.51 7.56 31.08
CA ALA A 457 -6.17 6.28 30.86
C ALA A 457 -5.45 5.41 29.81
N LEU A 458 -4.49 5.98 29.05
CA LEU A 458 -3.80 5.22 27.98
C LEU A 458 -3.04 4.03 28.57
N ASN A 459 -2.29 4.23 29.66
CA ASN A 459 -1.50 3.17 30.26
C ASN A 459 -2.38 1.98 30.68
N ASP A 460 -3.46 2.26 31.41
CA ASP A 460 -4.43 1.24 31.83
C ASP A 460 -5.15 0.58 30.64
N TYR A 461 -5.36 1.31 29.54
CA TYR A 461 -5.86 0.73 28.30
C TYR A 461 -4.87 -0.29 27.72
N VAL A 462 -3.59 0.06 27.58
CA VAL A 462 -2.56 -0.81 27.02
C VAL A 462 -2.32 -2.04 27.90
N HIS A 463 -2.13 -1.85 29.21
CA HIS A 463 -1.88 -2.95 30.16
C HIS A 463 -3.01 -3.98 30.21
N ARG A 464 -4.26 -3.60 29.89
CA ARG A 464 -5.38 -4.56 29.81
C ARG A 464 -5.39 -5.39 28.52
N LYS A 465 -4.63 -5.02 27.51
CA LYS A 465 -4.65 -5.62 26.16
C LYS A 465 -3.46 -6.52 25.89
N VAL A 466 -2.32 -6.28 26.55
CA VAL A 466 -1.08 -7.02 26.38
C VAL A 466 -0.50 -7.40 27.74
N PRO A 467 0.25 -8.52 27.86
CA PRO A 467 0.90 -8.93 29.11
C PRO A 467 2.14 -8.04 29.35
N ALA A 468 1.90 -6.84 29.87
CA ALA A 468 2.93 -5.81 30.02
C ALA A 468 4.14 -6.29 30.84
N ASP A 469 3.92 -7.00 31.94
CA ASP A 469 5.01 -7.47 32.81
C ASP A 469 5.91 -8.50 32.10
N ASP A 470 5.32 -9.42 31.32
CA ASP A 470 6.08 -10.38 30.52
C ASP A 470 6.84 -9.71 29.37
N ILE A 471 6.25 -8.70 28.73
CA ILE A 471 6.91 -7.89 27.71
C ILE A 471 8.14 -7.21 28.33
N LYS A 472 8.00 -6.58 29.50
CA LYS A 472 9.10 -5.92 30.21
C LYS A 472 10.20 -6.89 30.63
N ASP A 473 9.85 -8.06 31.15
CA ASP A 473 10.82 -9.12 31.50
C ASP A 473 11.63 -9.59 30.28
N VAL A 474 10.97 -9.83 29.15
CA VAL A 474 11.64 -10.26 27.91
C VAL A 474 12.62 -9.21 27.40
N ILE A 475 12.21 -7.93 27.39
CA ILE A 475 13.08 -6.83 26.95
C ILE A 475 14.27 -6.63 27.89
N THR A 476 14.04 -6.68 29.21
CA THR A 476 15.10 -6.54 30.23
C THR A 476 16.18 -7.63 30.08
N ARG A 477 15.79 -8.83 29.64
CA ARG A 477 16.71 -9.95 29.36
C ARG A 477 17.37 -9.88 27.97
N GLY A 478 17.12 -8.82 27.21
CA GLY A 478 17.67 -8.64 25.86
C GLY A 478 16.98 -9.50 24.79
N GLY A 479 15.76 -9.96 25.04
CA GLY A 479 14.92 -10.73 24.12
C GLY A 479 14.41 -9.92 22.92
N GLN A 480 13.61 -10.62 22.10
CA GLN A 480 12.94 -10.08 20.91
C GLN A 480 11.44 -10.41 20.99
N ILE A 481 10.61 -9.51 20.47
CA ILE A 481 9.17 -9.68 20.40
C ILE A 481 8.73 -9.79 18.94
N GLU A 482 7.92 -10.78 18.62
CA GLU A 482 7.40 -11.00 17.27
C GLU A 482 5.87 -10.90 17.30
N VAL A 483 5.30 -10.02 16.48
CA VAL A 483 3.85 -9.83 16.33
C VAL A 483 3.42 -10.41 14.99
N HIS A 484 2.56 -11.43 15.02
CA HIS A 484 2.17 -12.20 13.84
C HIS A 484 0.67 -12.12 13.56
N GLY A 485 0.31 -11.87 12.30
CA GLY A 485 -1.05 -12.06 11.78
C GLY A 485 -1.35 -13.55 11.52
N VAL A 486 -1.44 -14.35 12.57
CA VAL A 486 -1.70 -15.80 12.54
C VAL A 486 -2.94 -16.10 13.35
N PHE A 487 -3.87 -16.89 12.80
CA PHE A 487 -5.03 -17.32 13.57
C PHE A 487 -4.56 -18.02 14.86
N PRO A 488 -5.14 -17.68 16.03
CA PRO A 488 -4.72 -18.28 17.31
C PRO A 488 -4.66 -19.83 17.29
N ASP A 489 -5.55 -20.48 16.53
CA ASP A 489 -5.62 -21.94 16.42
C ASP A 489 -4.53 -22.53 15.48
N ASP A 490 -3.95 -21.71 14.59
CA ASP A 490 -2.95 -22.14 13.58
C ASP A 490 -1.51 -22.03 14.09
N VAL A 491 -1.29 -21.48 15.30
CA VAL A 491 0.05 -21.18 15.84
C VAL A 491 0.94 -22.42 15.90
N SER A 492 0.36 -23.58 16.24
CA SER A 492 1.07 -24.85 16.29
C SER A 492 1.68 -25.26 14.93
N GLN A 493 0.94 -25.01 13.84
CA GLN A 493 1.40 -25.32 12.50
C GLN A 493 2.50 -24.34 12.07
N VAL A 494 2.28 -23.04 12.32
CA VAL A 494 3.24 -21.97 11.99
C VAL A 494 4.54 -22.12 12.77
N ALA A 495 4.49 -22.59 14.02
CA ALA A 495 5.68 -22.83 14.84
C ALA A 495 6.69 -23.78 14.18
N VAL A 496 6.21 -24.81 13.49
CA VAL A 496 7.06 -25.75 12.74
C VAL A 496 7.79 -25.03 11.60
N GLN A 497 7.10 -24.16 10.86
CA GLN A 497 7.67 -23.42 9.72
C GLN A 497 8.76 -22.43 10.15
N HIS A 498 8.59 -21.77 11.29
CA HIS A 498 9.59 -20.84 11.82
C HIS A 498 10.69 -21.52 12.66
N GLY A 499 10.58 -22.84 12.88
CA GLY A 499 11.53 -23.58 13.71
C GLY A 499 11.52 -23.14 15.17
N TRP A 500 10.37 -22.68 15.68
CA TRP A 500 10.24 -22.29 17.09
C TRP A 500 10.34 -23.54 17.98
N GLY A 501 11.27 -23.53 18.93
CA GLY A 501 11.57 -24.70 19.76
C GLY A 501 10.47 -25.05 20.74
N SER A 502 10.27 -24.21 21.76
CA SER A 502 9.21 -24.38 22.77
C SER A 502 8.42 -23.08 22.93
N LEU A 503 7.11 -23.18 22.78
CA LEU A 503 6.16 -22.10 23.05
C LEU A 503 5.40 -22.41 24.34
N VAL A 504 5.48 -21.50 25.30
CA VAL A 504 4.73 -21.57 26.56
C VAL A 504 3.66 -20.50 26.53
N PRO A 505 2.36 -20.84 26.52
CA PRO A 505 1.28 -19.86 26.59
C PRO A 505 1.43 -18.99 27.84
N LEU A 506 1.25 -17.68 27.69
CA LEU A 506 1.11 -16.80 28.84
C LEU A 506 -0.34 -16.84 29.30
N GLU A 507 -0.57 -17.04 30.61
CA GLU A 507 -1.91 -16.97 31.17
C GLU A 507 -2.50 -15.58 30.88
N SER A 508 -3.52 -15.51 30.04
CA SER A 508 -4.27 -14.28 29.89
C SER A 508 -5.23 -14.18 31.08
N GLU A 509 -5.21 -13.07 31.81
CA GLU A 509 -6.28 -12.73 32.77
C GLU A 509 -7.68 -12.57 32.10
N GLN A 510 -7.81 -12.84 30.80
CA GLN A 510 -9.08 -12.78 30.06
C GLN A 510 -9.93 -14.03 30.24
N SER A 511 -10.18 -14.43 31.49
CA SER A 511 -11.30 -15.29 31.83
C SER A 511 -12.55 -14.41 31.97
N HIS A 512 -13.51 -14.55 31.04
CA HIS A 512 -14.94 -14.70 31.33
C HIS A 512 -15.67 -15.05 30.02
N GLN A 513 -15.99 -16.35 29.86
CA GLN A 513 -16.78 -16.94 28.77
C GLN A 513 -18.27 -16.52 28.80
N SER A 514 -18.59 -15.23 28.86
CA SER A 514 -19.99 -14.76 28.89
C SER A 514 -20.48 -14.16 27.57
N LYS A 515 -19.61 -13.92 26.59
CA LYS A 515 -19.99 -13.32 25.30
C LYS A 515 -20.07 -14.36 24.19
N ALA A 516 -21.22 -14.44 23.53
CA ALA A 516 -21.41 -15.27 22.35
C ALA A 516 -20.51 -14.85 21.17
N PHE A 517 -20.26 -13.54 21.00
CA PHE A 517 -19.50 -12.96 19.88
C PHE A 517 -18.35 -12.07 20.35
N ASN A 518 -17.36 -11.83 19.46
CA ASN A 518 -16.16 -11.05 19.72
C ASN A 518 -15.41 -11.51 21.00
N HIS A 519 -15.15 -12.82 21.10
CA HIS A 519 -14.44 -13.46 22.21
C HIS A 519 -13.13 -14.16 21.81
N ILE A 520 -12.90 -14.46 20.53
CA ILE A 520 -11.60 -14.94 20.06
C ILE A 520 -10.64 -13.74 20.07
N ARG A 521 -9.63 -13.83 20.93
CA ARG A 521 -8.66 -12.77 21.24
C ARG A 521 -7.25 -13.22 20.87
N PRO A 522 -6.31 -12.27 20.75
CA PRO A 522 -4.91 -12.60 20.57
C PRO A 522 -4.37 -13.46 21.69
N VAL A 523 -3.44 -14.33 21.32
CA VAL A 523 -2.75 -15.25 22.22
C VAL A 523 -1.28 -14.88 22.28
N PHE A 524 -0.70 -15.04 23.47
CA PHE A 524 0.67 -14.63 23.76
C PHE A 524 1.45 -15.86 24.22
N PHE A 525 2.67 -16.02 23.71
CA PHE A 525 3.56 -17.10 24.10
C PHE A 525 4.93 -16.57 24.48
N ARG A 526 5.51 -17.13 25.55
CA ARG A 526 6.95 -17.03 25.78
C ARG A 526 7.64 -18.09 24.92
N ARG A 527 8.54 -17.65 24.04
CA ARG A 527 9.37 -18.51 23.20
C ARG A 527 10.69 -18.79 23.89
N ARG A 528 10.99 -20.07 24.12
CA ARG A 528 12.28 -20.53 24.66
C ARG A 528 13.09 -21.22 23.57
N ASN A 529 14.25 -20.67 23.28
CA ASN A 529 15.21 -21.24 22.34
C ASN A 529 16.50 -21.62 23.09
N PRO A 530 16.95 -22.88 23.05
CA PRO A 530 18.20 -23.28 23.69
C PRO A 530 19.38 -22.45 23.15
N GLY A 531 20.05 -21.67 24.03
CA GLY A 531 21.22 -20.87 23.66
C GLY A 531 20.94 -19.48 23.08
N ALA A 532 19.67 -19.04 23.03
CA ALA A 532 19.29 -17.67 22.68
C ALA A 532 18.46 -17.03 23.81
N PRO A 533 18.41 -15.69 23.91
CA PRO A 533 17.51 -15.02 24.84
C PRO A 533 16.05 -15.44 24.61
N ASP A 534 15.28 -15.54 25.69
CA ASP A 534 13.83 -15.76 25.60
C ASP A 534 13.19 -14.66 24.76
N GLY A 535 12.17 -15.03 23.98
CA GLY A 535 11.37 -14.09 23.18
C GLY A 535 9.90 -14.12 23.56
N LEU A 536 9.14 -13.19 23.02
CA LEU A 536 7.68 -13.15 23.16
C LEU A 536 7.03 -13.18 21.78
N LEU A 537 6.03 -14.03 21.62
CA LEU A 537 5.26 -14.17 20.39
C LEU A 537 3.83 -13.68 20.65
N VAL A 538 3.36 -12.75 19.83
CA VAL A 538 1.98 -12.25 19.83
C VAL A 538 1.29 -12.73 18.57
N CYS A 539 0.28 -13.60 18.68
CA CYS A 539 -0.49 -14.05 17.53
C CYS A 539 -1.87 -13.40 17.53
N VAL A 540 -2.17 -12.65 16.47
CA VAL A 540 -3.44 -11.96 16.27
C VAL A 540 -4.14 -12.51 15.03
N THR A 541 -5.48 -12.46 15.03
CA THR A 541 -6.27 -12.77 13.82
C THR A 541 -5.71 -12.00 12.60
N PRO A 542 -5.47 -12.67 11.46
CA PRO A 542 -4.82 -12.03 10.31
C PRO A 542 -5.61 -10.83 9.80
N GLY A 543 -4.99 -9.65 9.84
CA GLY A 543 -5.50 -8.42 9.24
C GLY A 543 -4.52 -7.29 9.51
N HIS A 544 -4.19 -6.52 8.47
CA HIS A 544 -3.20 -5.44 8.53
C HIS A 544 -3.37 -4.54 9.75
N ASP A 545 -4.52 -3.87 9.86
CA ASP A 545 -4.74 -2.85 10.88
C ASP A 545 -4.72 -3.46 12.29
N TYR A 546 -5.17 -4.71 12.44
CA TYR A 546 -5.19 -5.40 13.73
C TYR A 546 -3.79 -5.86 14.18
N VAL A 547 -2.95 -6.30 13.24
CA VAL A 547 -1.52 -6.58 13.47
C VAL A 547 -0.80 -5.30 13.88
N MET A 548 -1.03 -4.21 13.15
CA MET A 548 -0.43 -2.91 13.45
C MET A 548 -0.90 -2.35 14.81
N HIS A 549 -2.16 -2.58 15.18
CA HIS A 549 -2.69 -2.20 16.48
C HIS A 549 -1.93 -2.88 17.63
N TYR A 550 -1.77 -4.21 17.56
CA TYR A 550 -1.05 -4.95 18.60
C TYR A 550 0.46 -4.67 18.58
N ALA A 551 1.07 -4.46 17.42
CA ALA A 551 2.44 -3.99 17.34
C ALA A 551 2.62 -2.63 18.03
N SER A 552 1.67 -1.71 17.85
CA SER A 552 1.70 -0.39 18.51
C SER A 552 1.52 -0.49 20.03
N LEU A 553 0.64 -1.39 20.51
CA LEU A 553 0.47 -1.67 21.94
C LEU A 553 1.75 -2.23 22.57
N VAL A 554 2.40 -3.19 21.91
CA VAL A 554 3.68 -3.74 22.36
C VAL A 554 4.75 -2.65 22.36
N ARG A 555 4.88 -1.90 21.26
CA ARG A 555 5.85 -0.81 21.13
C ARG A 555 5.71 0.23 22.24
N TYR A 556 4.48 0.58 22.63
CA TYR A 556 4.23 1.48 23.74
C TYR A 556 4.89 0.99 25.04
N ILE A 557 4.73 -0.29 25.39
CA ILE A 557 5.35 -0.88 26.60
C ILE A 557 6.87 -0.94 26.46
N VAL A 558 7.38 -1.35 25.30
CA VAL A 558 8.83 -1.49 25.08
C VAL A 558 9.56 -0.14 25.16
N PHE A 559 8.93 0.96 24.75
CA PHE A 559 9.50 2.30 24.89
C PHE A 559 9.69 2.76 26.35
N GLU A 560 8.97 2.16 27.30
CA GLU A 560 9.21 2.42 28.72
C GLU A 560 10.53 1.80 29.21
N GLU A 561 10.99 0.74 28.54
CA GLU A 561 12.15 -0.06 28.96
C GLU A 561 13.41 0.22 28.13
N THR A 562 13.29 0.65 26.87
CA THR A 562 14.44 0.88 26.00
C THR A 562 14.23 1.94 24.92
N THR A 563 15.30 2.63 24.54
CA THR A 563 15.33 3.58 23.42
C THR A 563 15.41 2.92 22.05
N HIS A 564 15.68 1.60 21.99
CA HIS A 564 15.79 0.82 20.75
C HIS A 564 14.56 -0.08 20.52
N ALA A 565 13.37 0.38 20.94
CA ALA A 565 12.14 -0.42 20.92
C ALA A 565 11.85 -1.02 19.54
N ASP A 566 12.06 -0.23 18.48
CA ASP A 566 11.80 -0.62 17.09
C ASP A 566 12.72 -1.76 16.62
N GLU A 567 13.92 -1.88 17.18
CA GLU A 567 14.89 -2.96 16.89
C GLU A 567 14.59 -4.24 17.69
N ARG A 568 13.68 -4.16 18.68
CA ARG A 568 13.29 -5.26 19.57
C ARG A 568 11.98 -5.93 19.19
N ILE A 569 11.30 -5.40 18.16
CA ILE A 569 9.97 -5.85 17.74
C ILE A 569 10.03 -6.13 16.24
N SER A 570 9.63 -7.34 15.86
CA SER A 570 9.36 -7.68 14.45
C SER A 570 7.86 -7.79 14.23
N ILE A 571 7.38 -7.18 13.14
CA ILE A 571 5.98 -7.25 12.73
C ILE A 571 5.90 -8.14 11.50
N ILE A 572 5.18 -9.26 11.60
CA ILE A 572 5.09 -10.27 10.54
C ILE A 572 3.65 -10.42 10.09
N ARG A 573 3.42 -10.13 8.81
CA ARG A 573 2.12 -10.25 8.15
C ARG A 573 2.11 -11.35 7.10
N TYR A 574 0.91 -11.84 6.81
CA TYR A 574 0.67 -12.92 5.86
C TYR A 574 -0.50 -12.55 4.94
N PRO A 575 -0.24 -11.79 3.85
CA PRO A 575 -1.30 -11.22 3.01
C PRO A 575 -2.29 -12.25 2.44
N LEU A 576 -1.82 -13.47 2.17
CA LEU A 576 -2.68 -14.55 1.70
C LEU A 576 -3.65 -15.03 2.79
N ALA A 577 -3.20 -15.14 4.03
CA ALA A 577 -4.06 -15.46 5.18
C ALA A 577 -5.08 -14.35 5.46
N GLU A 578 -4.67 -13.08 5.32
CA GLU A 578 -5.55 -11.91 5.46
C GLU A 578 -6.69 -11.94 4.43
N ARG A 579 -6.37 -12.10 3.14
CA ARG A 579 -7.39 -12.19 2.07
C ARG A 579 -8.27 -13.43 2.17
N ARG A 580 -7.72 -14.56 2.63
CA ARG A 580 -8.48 -15.81 2.77
C ARG A 580 -9.28 -15.88 4.05
N LEU A 581 -9.25 -14.86 4.91
CA LEU A 581 -9.93 -14.86 6.20
C LEU A 581 -11.41 -15.28 6.10
N PRO A 582 -12.25 -14.74 5.18
CA PRO A 582 -13.62 -15.19 5.04
C PRO A 582 -13.73 -16.69 4.73
N THR A 583 -12.95 -17.18 3.76
CA THR A 583 -12.96 -18.60 3.37
C THR A 583 -12.42 -19.52 4.47
N ARG A 584 -11.35 -19.13 5.17
CA ARG A 584 -10.71 -19.89 6.25
C ARG A 584 -11.59 -19.98 7.50
N THR A 585 -12.40 -18.96 7.74
CA THR A 585 -13.36 -18.94 8.85
C THR A 585 -14.71 -19.57 8.47
N GLY A 586 -14.89 -19.96 7.21
CA GLY A 586 -16.09 -20.60 6.71
C GLY A 586 -17.27 -19.64 6.47
N LEU A 587 -17.02 -18.35 6.23
CA LEU A 587 -18.07 -17.42 5.83
C LEU A 587 -18.59 -17.78 4.44
N GLY A 588 -19.87 -18.15 4.31
CA GLY A 588 -20.46 -18.60 3.05
C GLY A 588 -21.98 -18.62 3.05
N ALA A 589 -22.57 -19.14 1.97
CA ALA A 589 -24.03 -19.10 1.72
C ALA A 589 -24.88 -19.84 2.77
N HIS A 590 -24.29 -20.75 3.55
CA HIS A 590 -24.97 -21.39 4.67
C HIS A 590 -25.19 -20.43 5.86
N LEU A 591 -24.42 -19.35 5.95
CA LEU A 591 -24.52 -18.31 6.98
C LEU A 591 -25.31 -17.09 6.48
N VAL A 592 -25.12 -16.66 5.24
CA VAL A 592 -25.77 -15.49 4.65
C VAL A 592 -26.46 -15.89 3.36
N ASP A 593 -27.78 -15.69 3.29
CA ASP A 593 -28.55 -15.93 2.07
C ASP A 593 -28.54 -14.67 1.18
N GLY A 594 -28.42 -14.86 -0.13
CA GLY A 594 -28.48 -13.75 -1.09
C GLY A 594 -29.84 -13.05 -1.07
N GLY A 595 -29.83 -11.72 -1.16
CA GLY A 595 -31.00 -10.84 -1.10
C GLY A 595 -31.40 -10.40 0.32
N ASP A 596 -30.77 -10.96 1.37
CA ASP A 596 -31.02 -10.56 2.75
C ASP A 596 -30.41 -9.18 3.06
N SER A 597 -31.04 -8.44 3.98
CA SER A 597 -30.32 -7.43 4.78
C SER A 597 -29.46 -8.15 5.81
N VAL A 598 -28.19 -7.76 5.95
CA VAL A 598 -27.25 -8.41 6.87
C VAL A 598 -26.83 -7.44 7.97
N LEU A 599 -27.06 -7.82 9.22
CA LEU A 599 -26.69 -7.01 10.39
C LEU A 599 -25.48 -7.60 11.12
N LEU A 600 -24.47 -6.76 11.31
CA LEU A 600 -23.23 -7.01 12.04
C LEU A 600 -23.19 -6.19 13.35
N GLY A 601 -22.33 -6.59 14.29
CA GLY A 601 -22.10 -5.85 15.53
C GLY A 601 -22.86 -6.39 16.73
N TYR A 602 -23.81 -5.63 17.29
CA TYR A 602 -24.62 -5.99 18.46
C TYR A 602 -25.72 -7.02 18.15
N VAL A 603 -25.34 -8.20 17.68
CA VAL A 603 -26.27 -9.27 17.30
C VAL A 603 -27.10 -9.78 18.47
N GLU A 604 -26.50 -10.08 19.62
CA GLU A 604 -27.23 -10.71 20.75
C GLU A 604 -28.40 -9.85 21.28
N PRO A 605 -28.21 -8.55 21.61
CA PRO A 605 -29.32 -7.72 22.10
C PRO A 605 -30.41 -7.50 21.04
N ILE A 606 -30.02 -7.40 19.76
CA ILE A 606 -30.98 -7.22 18.65
C ILE A 606 -31.76 -8.51 18.41
N LYS A 607 -31.09 -9.66 18.49
CA LYS A 607 -31.73 -10.98 18.43
C LYS A 607 -32.77 -11.13 19.53
N GLN A 608 -32.40 -10.82 20.78
CA GLN A 608 -33.32 -10.87 21.92
C GLN A 608 -34.56 -9.98 21.67
N TYR A 609 -34.35 -8.76 21.18
CA TYR A 609 -35.46 -7.86 20.83
C TYR A 609 -36.36 -8.45 19.73
N LEU A 610 -35.79 -9.04 18.69
CA LEU A 610 -36.55 -9.63 17.57
C LEU A 610 -37.30 -10.91 17.98
N ASP A 611 -36.75 -11.71 18.89
CA ASP A 611 -37.43 -12.89 19.43
C ASP A 611 -38.68 -12.51 20.25
N ASP A 612 -38.61 -11.38 20.96
CA ASP A 612 -39.74 -10.82 21.70
C ASP A 612 -40.72 -10.05 20.78
N ALA A 613 -40.28 -9.69 19.58
CA ALA A 613 -41.08 -8.93 18.62
C ALA A 613 -42.09 -9.81 17.89
N ARG A 614 -43.37 -9.42 17.92
CA ARG A 614 -44.46 -10.16 17.24
C ARG A 614 -44.50 -10.02 15.72
N TRP A 615 -43.64 -9.16 15.15
CA TRP A 615 -43.66 -8.80 13.73
C TRP A 615 -42.52 -9.41 12.92
N ALA A 616 -41.52 -10.01 13.58
CA ALA A 616 -40.45 -10.77 12.96
C ALA A 616 -40.58 -12.24 13.35
N THR A 617 -40.12 -13.16 12.49
CA THR A 617 -40.15 -14.59 12.82
C THR A 617 -38.90 -15.26 12.30
N GLN A 618 -38.20 -15.98 13.18
CA GLN A 618 -37.02 -16.74 12.78
C GLN A 618 -37.42 -17.88 11.83
N VAL A 619 -36.86 -17.89 10.61
CA VAL A 619 -37.32 -18.79 9.52
C VAL A 619 -36.56 -20.11 9.43
N ARG A 620 -35.43 -20.24 10.13
CA ARG A 620 -34.67 -21.48 10.23
C ARG A 620 -33.93 -21.59 11.56
N ALA A 621 -33.51 -22.81 11.91
CA ALA A 621 -32.66 -23.03 13.07
C ALA A 621 -31.37 -22.19 12.97
N PRO A 622 -30.84 -21.67 14.09
CA PRO A 622 -29.55 -20.97 14.09
C PRO A 622 -28.44 -21.83 13.47
N VAL A 623 -27.55 -21.18 12.71
CA VAL A 623 -26.34 -21.82 12.20
C VAL A 623 -25.17 -21.35 13.04
N GLU A 624 -24.50 -22.27 13.73
CA GLU A 624 -23.34 -21.99 14.58
C GLU A 624 -22.10 -22.67 14.01
N THR A 625 -21.02 -21.91 13.86
CA THR A 625 -19.70 -22.41 13.47
C THR A 625 -18.67 -21.97 14.50
N PRO A 626 -17.42 -22.47 14.46
CA PRO A 626 -16.38 -22.01 15.37
C PRO A 626 -16.15 -20.49 15.33
N TYR A 627 -16.46 -19.82 14.21
CA TYR A 627 -16.18 -18.39 14.00
C TYR A 627 -17.43 -17.51 13.85
N TYR A 628 -18.61 -18.08 13.61
CA TYR A 628 -19.84 -17.32 13.35
C TYR A 628 -21.07 -17.91 14.04
N GLY A 629 -22.06 -17.05 14.28
CA GLY A 629 -23.44 -17.43 14.53
C GLY A 629 -24.35 -16.69 13.54
N SER A 630 -25.32 -17.37 12.95
CA SER A 630 -26.26 -16.77 12.00
C SER A 630 -27.71 -17.06 12.38
N TYR A 631 -28.50 -15.99 12.44
CA TYR A 631 -29.93 -16.02 12.77
C TYR A 631 -30.71 -15.29 11.69
N ARG A 632 -31.59 -16.01 11.00
CA ARG A 632 -32.36 -15.46 9.87
C ARG A 632 -33.83 -15.25 10.25
N TYR A 633 -34.31 -14.04 10.06
CA TYR A 633 -35.67 -13.61 10.35
C TYR A 633 -36.40 -13.21 9.08
N SER A 634 -37.66 -13.62 8.95
CA SER A 634 -38.60 -13.03 8.01
C SER A 634 -39.11 -11.71 8.58
N LEU A 635 -39.12 -10.68 7.73
CA LEU A 635 -39.63 -9.35 8.01
C LEU A 635 -40.94 -9.11 7.21
N PRO A 636 -41.74 -8.12 7.62
CA PRO A 636 -42.88 -7.67 6.82
C PRO A 636 -42.48 -7.31 5.39
N GLY A 637 -43.38 -7.59 4.43
CA GLY A 637 -43.13 -7.36 3.01
C GLY A 637 -42.32 -8.45 2.31
N GLY A 638 -42.12 -9.62 2.93
CA GLY A 638 -41.44 -10.76 2.31
C GLY A 638 -39.91 -10.61 2.25
N ARG A 639 -39.36 -9.69 3.05
CA ARG A 639 -37.92 -9.45 3.17
C ARG A 639 -37.31 -10.34 4.26
N PHE A 640 -36.00 -10.46 4.25
CA PHE A 640 -35.28 -11.26 5.23
C PHE A 640 -34.11 -10.47 5.83
N LEU A 641 -33.89 -10.70 7.12
CA LEU A 641 -32.77 -10.16 7.89
C LEU A 641 -31.92 -11.32 8.39
N THR A 642 -30.64 -11.31 8.05
CA THR A 642 -29.64 -12.19 8.66
C THR A 642 -28.85 -11.40 9.70
N LEU A 643 -28.94 -11.81 10.96
CA LEU A 643 -28.02 -11.35 12.01
C LEU A 643 -26.76 -12.22 11.96
N LEU A 644 -25.62 -11.64 11.57
CA LEU A 644 -24.35 -12.34 11.45
C LEU A 644 -23.43 -11.97 12.63
N GLY A 645 -23.34 -12.86 13.60
CA GLY A 645 -22.43 -12.72 14.74
C GLY A 645 -21.04 -13.23 14.41
N VAL A 646 -20.01 -12.40 14.64
CA VAL A 646 -18.60 -12.76 14.41
C VAL A 646 -17.90 -13.01 15.74
N ARG A 647 -17.29 -14.19 15.91
CA ARG A 647 -16.69 -14.62 17.19
C ARG A 647 -15.28 -14.08 17.40
N TYR A 648 -14.54 -13.76 16.36
CA TYR A 648 -13.25 -13.07 16.44
C TYR A 648 -13.39 -11.55 16.40
N SER A 649 -12.33 -10.85 16.80
CA SER A 649 -12.27 -9.39 16.67
C SER A 649 -12.02 -9.04 15.21
N TYR A 650 -12.96 -8.37 14.56
CA TYR A 650 -12.88 -7.99 13.14
C TYR A 650 -12.52 -6.51 12.95
N TRP A 651 -11.41 -6.11 13.59
CA TRP A 651 -10.91 -4.74 13.61
C TRP A 651 -10.36 -4.29 12.25
N GLY A 652 -10.60 -3.02 11.88
CA GLY A 652 -9.96 -2.39 10.72
C GLY A 652 -10.14 -3.19 9.44
N SER A 653 -9.06 -3.44 8.71
CA SER A 653 -9.06 -4.23 7.47
C SER A 653 -9.77 -5.59 7.55
N ILE A 654 -9.90 -6.22 8.74
CA ILE A 654 -10.65 -7.47 8.88
C ILE A 654 -12.15 -7.23 8.63
N SER A 655 -12.70 -6.12 9.12
CA SER A 655 -14.09 -5.74 8.85
C SER A 655 -14.37 -5.57 7.37
N GLU A 656 -13.40 -5.03 6.63
CA GLU A 656 -13.46 -4.84 5.18
C GLU A 656 -13.58 -6.18 4.45
N GLU A 657 -12.74 -7.16 4.81
CA GLU A 657 -12.79 -8.53 4.25
C GLU A 657 -14.12 -9.23 4.55
N VAL A 658 -14.63 -9.09 5.78
CA VAL A 658 -15.92 -9.68 6.18
C VAL A 658 -17.06 -9.06 5.37
N VAL A 659 -17.13 -7.74 5.27
CA VAL A 659 -18.20 -7.05 4.55
C VAL A 659 -18.11 -7.30 3.04
N ARG A 660 -16.90 -7.37 2.47
CA ARG A 660 -16.72 -7.75 1.07
C ARG A 660 -17.30 -9.14 0.78
N ALA A 661 -16.98 -10.13 1.61
CA ALA A 661 -17.53 -11.47 1.46
C ALA A 661 -19.07 -11.51 1.65
N VAL A 662 -19.61 -10.71 2.57
CA VAL A 662 -21.07 -10.55 2.73
C VAL A 662 -21.72 -10.00 1.45
N CYS A 663 -21.10 -9.02 0.80
CA CYS A 663 -21.58 -8.47 -0.47
C CYS A 663 -21.48 -9.51 -1.60
N GLU A 664 -20.37 -10.25 -1.71
CA GLU A 664 -20.17 -11.33 -2.68
C GLU A 664 -21.19 -12.48 -2.54
N LEU A 665 -21.69 -12.71 -1.32
CA LEU A 665 -22.79 -13.66 -1.06
C LEU A 665 -24.17 -13.12 -1.50
N GLY A 666 -24.23 -11.90 -2.01
CA GLY A 666 -25.42 -11.29 -2.58
C GLY A 666 -26.27 -10.54 -1.56
N ALA A 667 -25.71 -10.08 -0.44
CA ALA A 667 -26.44 -9.24 0.51
C ALA A 667 -27.02 -8.00 -0.19
N ARG A 668 -28.27 -7.67 0.12
CA ARG A 668 -28.93 -6.46 -0.41
C ARG A 668 -28.48 -5.21 0.35
N GLU A 669 -28.21 -5.37 1.63
CA GLU A 669 -27.90 -4.29 2.56
C GLU A 669 -26.97 -4.80 3.65
N VAL A 670 -26.06 -3.95 4.10
CA VAL A 670 -25.23 -4.18 5.28
C VAL A 670 -25.56 -3.12 6.35
N LEU A 671 -26.02 -3.60 7.50
CA LEU A 671 -26.28 -2.80 8.69
C LEU A 671 -25.19 -3.08 9.74
N TYR A 672 -24.61 -2.03 10.30
CA TYR A 672 -23.61 -2.19 11.37
C TYR A 672 -24.03 -1.44 12.63
N VAL A 673 -24.16 -2.17 13.74
CA VAL A 673 -24.51 -1.59 15.06
C VAL A 673 -23.35 -1.81 16.02
N GLY A 674 -22.61 -0.75 16.32
CA GLY A 674 -21.38 -0.84 17.10
C GLY A 674 -21.17 0.32 18.07
N LYS A 675 -19.91 0.50 18.48
CA LYS A 675 -19.45 1.59 19.36
C LYS A 675 -18.44 2.43 18.61
N LEU A 676 -18.32 3.70 19.00
CA LEU A 676 -17.31 4.61 18.45
C LEU A 676 -16.84 5.63 19.51
N GLY A 677 -15.85 6.44 19.14
CA GLY A 677 -15.43 7.65 19.85
C GLY A 677 -16.15 8.89 19.30
N ALA A 678 -16.66 9.73 20.21
CA ALA A 678 -17.24 11.02 19.85
C ALA A 678 -16.16 12.10 19.71
N LEU A 679 -16.19 12.85 18.60
CA LEU A 679 -15.38 14.05 18.37
C LEU A 679 -16.15 15.35 18.63
N THR A 680 -17.43 15.24 18.95
CA THR A 680 -18.37 16.34 19.16
C THR A 680 -18.37 16.85 20.60
N SER A 681 -18.92 16.07 21.53
CA SER A 681 -19.08 16.46 22.93
C SER A 681 -19.20 15.22 23.83
N PRO A 682 -18.73 15.28 25.09
CA PRO A 682 -18.87 14.16 26.03
C PRO A 682 -20.32 13.94 26.49
N GLU A 683 -21.21 14.90 26.28
CA GLU A 683 -22.63 14.75 26.55
C GLU A 683 -23.29 13.76 25.56
N ASP A 684 -22.66 13.47 24.42
CA ASP A 684 -23.13 12.50 23.41
C ASP A 684 -22.93 11.03 23.84
N LEU A 685 -22.14 10.77 24.88
CA LEU A 685 -21.83 9.42 25.36
C LEU A 685 -23.10 8.70 25.83
N TYR A 686 -23.40 7.57 25.18
CA TYR A 686 -24.63 6.77 25.38
C TYR A 686 -25.96 7.51 25.17
N SER A 687 -25.95 8.77 24.73
CA SER A 687 -27.17 9.60 24.60
C SER A 687 -27.55 9.85 23.15
N ARG A 688 -26.54 10.03 22.28
CA ARG A 688 -26.70 10.32 20.84
C ARG A 688 -26.46 9.07 20.01
N MET A 689 -27.33 8.86 19.02
CA MET A 689 -27.11 7.90 17.94
C MET A 689 -26.34 8.56 16.81
N PHE A 690 -25.34 7.85 16.29
CA PHE A 690 -24.49 8.29 15.18
C PHE A 690 -24.82 7.43 13.97
N CYS A 691 -25.30 8.06 12.91
CA CYS A 691 -25.51 7.45 11.60
C CYS A 691 -24.81 8.30 10.53
N PRO A 692 -23.56 7.98 10.18
CA PRO A 692 -22.76 8.82 9.28
C PRO A 692 -23.23 8.74 7.83
N SER A 693 -23.01 9.85 7.12
CA SER A 693 -23.28 10.03 5.68
C SER A 693 -22.00 10.20 4.86
N GLU A 694 -20.88 10.50 5.51
CA GLU A 694 -19.56 10.70 4.89
C GLU A 694 -18.50 9.88 5.65
N TYR A 695 -17.54 9.30 4.91
CA TYR A 695 -16.54 8.38 5.48
C TYR A 695 -15.14 8.68 4.96
N LEU A 696 -14.17 8.73 5.86
CA LEU A 696 -12.76 8.96 5.54
C LEU A 696 -11.88 7.91 6.24
N LEU A 697 -10.93 7.35 5.49
CA LEU A 697 -9.84 6.56 6.05
C LEU A 697 -8.67 7.49 6.33
N LEU A 698 -8.22 7.52 7.59
CA LEU A 698 -7.06 8.28 8.02
C LEU A 698 -5.93 7.32 8.39
N GLN A 699 -4.70 7.82 8.32
CA GLN A 699 -3.52 7.22 8.93
C GLN A 699 -2.76 8.36 9.57
N HIS A 700 -2.83 8.43 10.90
CA HIS A 700 -2.29 9.47 11.75
C HIS A 700 -2.66 10.88 11.28
N ASP A 701 -1.71 11.62 10.71
CA ASP A 701 -1.85 12.99 10.25
C ASP A 701 -2.22 13.11 8.75
N ARG A 702 -2.58 12.00 8.11
CA ARG A 702 -2.91 11.91 6.69
C ARG A 702 -4.30 11.33 6.44
N VAL A 703 -5.02 11.93 5.48
CA VAL A 703 -6.17 11.28 4.83
C VAL A 703 -5.64 10.28 3.80
N VAL A 704 -5.95 9.01 4.00
CA VAL A 704 -5.57 7.91 3.11
C VAL A 704 -6.59 7.79 1.98
N HIS A 705 -7.88 7.86 2.28
CA HIS A 705 -8.94 7.70 1.28
C HIS A 705 -10.23 8.41 1.71
N ALA A 706 -10.89 9.07 0.76
CA ALA A 706 -12.26 9.53 0.92
C ALA A 706 -13.20 8.54 0.23
N VAL A 707 -14.06 7.89 1.01
CA VAL A 707 -14.93 6.82 0.51
C VAL A 707 -16.10 7.45 -0.26
N THR A 708 -16.42 6.89 -1.42
CA THR A 708 -17.70 7.21 -2.09
C THR A 708 -18.82 6.60 -1.27
N ALA A 709 -19.59 7.43 -0.56
CA ALA A 709 -20.61 6.97 0.37
C ALA A 709 -21.64 6.05 -0.33
N PRO A 710 -21.81 4.79 0.12
CA PRO A 710 -22.90 3.94 -0.33
C PRO A 710 -24.27 4.55 0.04
N ARG A 711 -25.33 4.09 -0.60
CA ARG A 711 -26.70 4.47 -0.20
C ARG A 711 -26.92 4.08 1.26
N ASN A 712 -27.39 5.02 2.07
CA ASN A 712 -27.72 4.79 3.48
C ASN A 712 -29.24 4.67 3.64
N GLY A 713 -29.72 3.43 3.81
CA GLY A 713 -31.14 3.14 3.91
C GLY A 713 -31.78 3.68 5.18
N VAL A 714 -31.06 3.67 6.30
CA VAL A 714 -31.54 4.23 7.57
C VAL A 714 -31.73 5.75 7.44
N LEU A 715 -30.77 6.47 6.86
CA LEU A 715 -30.90 7.92 6.68
C LEU A 715 -31.97 8.33 5.66
N ALA A 716 -32.27 7.47 4.69
CA ALA A 716 -33.38 7.72 3.77
C ALA A 716 -34.72 7.86 4.51
N LEU A 717 -34.93 7.05 5.56
CA LEU A 717 -36.15 7.09 6.38
C LEU A 717 -36.03 8.03 7.60
N PHE A 718 -34.82 8.17 8.16
CA PHE A 718 -34.54 8.95 9.36
C PHE A 718 -33.43 9.98 9.13
N PRO A 719 -33.66 11.01 8.29
CA PRO A 719 -32.62 11.98 7.93
C PRO A 719 -32.10 12.79 9.12
N HIS A 720 -32.88 12.88 10.21
CA HIS A 720 -32.47 13.56 11.44
C HIS A 720 -31.40 12.82 12.25
N LEU A 721 -31.09 11.56 11.90
CA LEU A 721 -30.01 10.77 12.52
C LEU A 721 -28.64 11.02 11.87
N ASP A 722 -28.58 11.80 10.80
CA ASP A 722 -27.34 12.08 10.09
C ASP A 722 -26.32 12.72 11.03
N SER A 723 -25.23 12.00 11.27
CA SER A 723 -24.13 12.46 12.10
C SER A 723 -22.97 13.05 11.29
N GLY A 724 -23.11 13.21 9.97
CA GLY A 724 -22.09 13.77 9.09
C GLY A 724 -20.86 12.89 8.94
N CYS A 725 -19.69 13.53 8.87
CA CYS A 725 -18.42 12.87 8.62
C CYS A 725 -17.96 11.96 9.77
N HIS A 726 -17.57 10.74 9.38
CA HIS A 726 -16.94 9.73 10.22
C HIS A 726 -15.55 9.42 9.69
N VAL A 727 -14.59 9.18 10.59
CA VAL A 727 -13.21 8.82 10.24
C VAL A 727 -12.85 7.46 10.85
N SER A 728 -12.11 6.61 10.13
CA SER A 728 -11.53 5.40 10.72
C SER A 728 -10.01 5.43 10.66
N VAL A 729 -9.35 5.04 11.75
CA VAL A 729 -7.88 4.92 11.86
C VAL A 729 -7.46 3.46 12.10
N PRO A 730 -6.27 3.03 11.65
CA PRO A 730 -5.79 1.66 11.84
C PRO A 730 -5.73 1.22 13.30
N THR A 731 -5.33 2.14 14.18
CA THR A 731 -5.10 1.85 15.60
C THR A 731 -5.53 3.02 16.47
N VAL A 732 -6.11 2.70 17.62
CA VAL A 732 -6.42 3.67 18.67
C VAL A 732 -5.17 4.45 19.12
N LEU A 733 -3.97 3.89 18.95
CA LEU A 733 -2.71 4.55 19.36
C LEU A 733 -2.35 5.75 18.48
N GLU A 734 -3.01 5.90 17.32
CA GLU A 734 -2.90 7.07 16.46
C GLU A 734 -3.82 8.21 16.91
N GLU A 735 -4.75 8.00 17.86
CA GLU A 735 -5.68 9.02 18.38
C GLU A 735 -4.93 9.98 19.33
N ASP A 736 -3.85 10.57 18.83
CA ASP A 736 -3.08 11.63 19.45
C ASP A 736 -3.70 13.01 19.14
N TYR A 737 -3.13 14.07 19.73
CA TYR A 737 -3.67 15.41 19.49
C TYR A 737 -3.51 15.89 18.04
N ASN A 738 -2.53 15.38 17.27
CA ASN A 738 -2.36 15.74 15.86
C ASN A 738 -3.48 15.13 15.00
N GLN A 739 -3.77 13.85 15.21
CA GLN A 739 -4.86 13.12 14.55
C GLN A 739 -6.22 13.72 14.95
N ARG A 740 -6.39 14.07 16.23
CA ARG A 740 -7.59 14.74 16.73
C ARG A 740 -7.81 16.10 16.09
N ASP A 741 -6.75 16.89 15.94
CA ASP A 741 -6.77 18.21 15.29
C ASP A 741 -7.07 18.09 13.79
N LEU A 742 -6.51 17.07 13.12
CA LEU A 742 -6.86 16.78 11.72
C LEU A 742 -8.34 16.42 11.60
N SER A 743 -8.84 15.52 12.45
CA SER A 743 -10.25 15.11 12.46
C SER A 743 -11.18 16.32 12.69
N ALA A 744 -10.82 17.24 13.58
CA ALA A 744 -11.54 18.50 13.75
C ALA A 744 -11.56 19.36 12.49
N LYS A 745 -10.41 19.53 11.81
CA LYS A 745 -10.30 20.31 10.57
C LYS A 745 -11.12 19.70 9.43
N LEU A 746 -11.25 18.38 9.42
CA LEU A 746 -12.10 17.62 8.49
C LEU A 746 -13.58 17.61 8.90
N THR A 747 -13.94 18.29 9.99
CA THR A 747 -15.30 18.34 10.54
C THR A 747 -15.89 16.96 10.87
N ALA A 748 -15.01 16.00 11.20
CA ALA A 748 -15.41 14.67 11.62
C ALA A 748 -16.08 14.72 12.99
N ASN A 749 -17.23 14.05 13.11
CA ASN A 749 -18.04 14.01 14.33
C ASN A 749 -17.82 12.73 15.14
N SER A 750 -17.29 11.69 14.52
CA SER A 750 -17.04 10.41 15.14
C SER A 750 -15.84 9.70 14.54
N ILE A 751 -15.24 8.81 15.34
CA ILE A 751 -14.06 8.05 14.97
C ILE A 751 -14.12 6.61 15.48
N ASP A 752 -13.63 5.69 14.67
CA ASP A 752 -13.43 4.29 15.06
C ASP A 752 -12.28 3.65 14.28
N ASN A 753 -12.27 2.32 14.16
CA ASN A 753 -11.30 1.60 13.35
C ASN A 753 -11.92 0.93 12.12
N GLU A 754 -13.24 0.74 12.04
CA GLU A 754 -13.88 -0.17 11.08
C GLU A 754 -14.98 0.43 10.18
N ILE A 755 -15.75 1.44 10.61
CA ILE A 755 -16.94 1.90 9.88
C ILE A 755 -16.59 2.39 8.46
N SER A 756 -15.54 3.20 8.30
CA SER A 756 -15.11 3.69 6.98
C SER A 756 -14.54 2.56 6.12
N ARG A 757 -13.92 1.54 6.74
CA ARG A 757 -13.44 0.33 6.06
C ARG A 757 -14.61 -0.47 5.50
N MET A 758 -15.65 -0.69 6.31
CA MET A 758 -16.87 -1.36 5.87
C MET A 758 -17.59 -0.59 4.76
N ALA A 759 -17.73 0.73 4.88
CA ALA A 759 -18.30 1.58 3.84
C ALA A 759 -17.50 1.48 2.54
N ASN A 760 -16.16 1.44 2.63
CA ASN A 760 -15.28 1.26 1.48
C ASN A 760 -15.47 -0.09 0.79
N ALA A 761 -15.63 -1.17 1.55
CA ALA A 761 -15.92 -2.50 0.99
C ALA A 761 -17.19 -2.49 0.15
N VAL A 762 -18.29 -1.93 0.69
CA VAL A 762 -19.57 -1.82 -0.03
C VAL A 762 -19.45 -0.93 -1.26
N ALA A 763 -18.83 0.24 -1.13
CA ALA A 763 -18.64 1.18 -2.23
C ALA A 763 -17.79 0.58 -3.37
N THR A 764 -16.76 -0.19 -3.02
CA THR A 764 -15.91 -0.88 -3.98
C THR A 764 -16.68 -2.00 -4.67
N HIS A 765 -17.42 -2.81 -3.92
CA HIS A 765 -18.26 -3.87 -4.49
C HIS A 765 -19.29 -3.32 -5.47
N ASN A 766 -20.05 -2.29 -5.08
CA ASN A 766 -21.05 -1.67 -5.94
C ASN A 766 -20.45 -1.15 -7.25
N ARG A 767 -19.25 -0.55 -7.17
CA ARG A 767 -18.51 -0.06 -8.34
C ARG A 767 -17.99 -1.17 -9.24
N MET A 768 -17.53 -2.28 -8.64
CA MET A 768 -16.90 -3.38 -9.37
C MET A 768 -17.92 -4.30 -10.04
N GLU A 769 -19.07 -4.55 -9.39
CA GLU A 769 -20.04 -5.53 -9.86
C GLU A 769 -21.30 -4.89 -10.49
N ASP A 770 -21.42 -3.56 -10.51
CA ASP A 770 -22.64 -2.82 -10.92
C ASP A 770 -23.87 -3.17 -10.05
N HIS A 771 -23.64 -3.28 -8.74
CA HIS A 771 -24.65 -3.54 -7.71
C HIS A 771 -24.98 -2.27 -6.92
N ASP A 772 -26.12 -2.27 -6.22
CA ASP A 772 -26.55 -1.17 -5.33
C ASP A 772 -26.80 -1.69 -3.90
N VAL A 773 -25.78 -2.27 -3.28
CA VAL A 773 -25.82 -2.67 -1.88
C VAL A 773 -25.80 -1.42 -1.00
N SER A 774 -26.78 -1.28 -0.11
CA SER A 774 -26.79 -0.17 0.86
C SER A 774 -25.91 -0.46 2.08
N PHE A 775 -25.38 0.59 2.69
CA PHE A 775 -24.65 0.51 3.95
C PHE A 775 -25.21 1.53 4.94
N SER A 776 -25.59 1.06 6.13
CA SER A 776 -25.98 1.96 7.22
C SER A 776 -25.29 1.57 8.52
N ALA A 777 -24.55 2.50 9.11
CA ALA A 777 -23.97 2.34 10.44
C ALA A 777 -24.86 3.05 11.46
N LEU A 778 -25.25 2.38 12.56
CA LEU A 778 -26.05 2.95 13.64
C LEU A 778 -25.35 2.71 14.98
N HIS A 779 -24.65 3.72 15.46
CA HIS A 779 -23.69 3.60 16.56
C HIS A 779 -24.03 4.51 17.72
N PHE A 780 -23.38 4.26 18.84
CA PHE A 780 -23.39 5.16 20.00
C PHE A 780 -21.96 5.34 20.51
N ALA A 781 -21.67 6.54 21.03
CA ALA A 781 -20.36 6.83 21.55
C ALA A 781 -20.16 6.23 22.93
N THR A 782 -19.00 5.61 23.15
CA THR A 782 -18.58 5.11 24.49
C THR A 782 -17.30 5.73 24.99
N ASP A 783 -16.68 6.58 24.18
CA ASP A 783 -15.51 7.36 24.55
C ASP A 783 -15.59 8.75 23.91
N TYR A 784 -14.94 9.72 24.54
CA TYR A 784 -14.85 11.09 24.04
C TYR A 784 -13.39 11.42 23.71
N ILE A 785 -13.14 11.78 22.46
CA ILE A 785 -11.79 12.03 21.96
C ILE A 785 -11.42 13.49 22.25
N ARG A 786 -10.70 13.68 23.35
CA ARG A 786 -10.37 15.00 23.92
C ARG A 786 -9.49 15.83 23.01
N GLY A 787 -9.76 17.14 22.92
CA GLY A 787 -8.81 18.09 22.33
C GLY A 787 -7.58 18.35 23.22
N PRO A 788 -6.52 18.99 22.69
CA PRO A 788 -5.28 19.26 23.42
C PRO A 788 -5.46 20.12 24.67
N ASN A 789 -6.52 20.93 24.74
CA ASN A 789 -6.86 21.78 25.89
C ASN A 789 -7.84 21.12 26.89
N GLU A 790 -8.23 19.86 26.64
CA GLU A 790 -9.26 19.16 27.41
C GLU A 790 -8.69 17.95 28.17
N ARG A 791 -7.36 17.86 28.30
CA ARG A 791 -6.64 16.68 28.83
C ARG A 791 -7.17 16.22 30.19
N ASP A 792 -7.38 17.16 31.11
CA ASP A 792 -7.89 16.91 32.47
C ASP A 792 -9.42 17.01 32.56
N ARG A 793 -10.15 17.08 31.43
CA ARG A 793 -11.62 17.12 31.44
C ARG A 793 -12.17 15.81 31.96
N GLU A 794 -12.85 15.89 33.10
CA GLU A 794 -13.65 14.79 33.63
C GLU A 794 -14.85 14.54 32.73
N VAL A 795 -15.09 13.28 32.44
CA VAL A 795 -16.22 12.80 31.65
C VAL A 795 -16.90 11.69 32.41
N SER A 796 -18.22 11.57 32.27
CA SER A 796 -19.01 10.58 33.00
C SER A 796 -18.65 9.14 32.62
N PHE A 797 -18.15 8.93 31.40
CA PHE A 797 -17.71 7.64 30.89
C PHE A 797 -16.46 7.81 30.02
N ASP A 798 -15.49 6.90 30.17
CA ASP A 798 -14.35 6.73 29.27
C ASP A 798 -13.96 5.25 29.18
N LEU A 799 -12.94 4.91 28.39
CA LEU A 799 -12.49 3.52 28.23
C LEU A 799 -11.96 2.84 29.51
N SER A 800 -11.61 3.59 30.55
CA SER A 800 -11.22 3.05 31.86
C SER A 800 -12.45 2.70 32.71
N VAL A 801 -13.53 3.48 32.63
CA VAL A 801 -14.76 3.30 33.45
C VAL A 801 -15.97 2.72 32.70
N ASN A 802 -15.86 2.39 31.41
CA ASN A 802 -16.97 1.87 30.57
C ASN A 802 -17.56 0.50 30.98
N ARG A 803 -17.05 -0.12 32.06
CA ARG A 803 -17.55 -1.39 32.62
C ARG A 803 -18.32 -1.21 33.94
N SER A 804 -18.46 0.02 34.44
CA SER A 804 -19.25 0.35 35.62
C SER A 804 -20.72 -0.06 35.47
N SER A 805 -21.45 -0.21 36.57
CA SER A 805 -22.89 -0.52 36.53
C SER A 805 -23.67 0.53 35.73
N GLY A 806 -23.40 1.82 35.96
CA GLY A 806 -24.01 2.91 35.20
C GLY A 806 -23.73 2.85 33.69
N ALA A 807 -22.51 2.49 33.28
CA ALA A 807 -22.17 2.35 31.87
C ALA A 807 -22.89 1.17 31.20
N ARG A 808 -23.14 0.08 31.95
CA ARG A 808 -23.91 -1.07 31.47
C ARG A 808 -25.39 -0.72 31.30
N GLU A 809 -25.98 -0.02 32.26
CA GLU A 809 -27.36 0.45 32.19
C GLU A 809 -27.57 1.42 31.03
N ALA A 810 -26.69 2.42 30.87
CA ALA A 810 -26.72 3.37 29.77
C ALA A 810 -26.59 2.67 28.40
N LYS A 811 -25.71 1.66 28.31
CA LYS A 811 -25.56 0.83 27.11
C LYS A 811 -26.84 0.07 26.76
N VAL A 812 -27.50 -0.54 27.75
CA VAL A 812 -28.77 -1.24 27.52
C VAL A 812 -29.82 -0.25 27.04
N ALA A 813 -29.94 0.91 27.69
CA ALA A 813 -30.90 1.94 27.32
C ALA A 813 -30.73 2.44 25.86
N VAL A 814 -29.50 2.74 25.43
CA VAL A 814 -29.25 3.20 24.05
C VAL A 814 -29.48 2.11 23.02
N LEU A 815 -29.16 0.84 23.33
CA LEU A 815 -29.46 -0.29 22.44
C LEU A 815 -30.97 -0.54 22.32
N THR A 816 -31.71 -0.45 23.42
CA THR A 816 -33.18 -0.51 23.39
C THR A 816 -33.74 0.60 22.50
N LYS A 817 -33.23 1.82 22.63
CA LYS A 817 -33.62 2.95 21.78
C LYS A 817 -33.32 2.71 20.29
N ILE A 818 -32.14 2.19 19.97
CA ILE A 818 -31.77 1.79 18.60
C ILE A 818 -32.78 0.78 18.04
N CYS A 819 -33.16 -0.23 18.82
CA CYS A 819 -34.13 -1.24 18.40
C CYS A 819 -35.54 -0.65 18.23
N GLU A 820 -36.05 0.11 19.20
CA GLU A 820 -37.42 0.59 19.24
C GLU A 820 -37.67 1.79 18.31
N ASP A 821 -36.78 2.76 18.30
CA ASP A 821 -36.98 4.03 17.58
C ASP A 821 -36.52 3.96 16.12
N VAL A 822 -35.58 3.06 15.79
CA VAL A 822 -34.94 3.02 14.47
C VAL A 822 -35.14 1.69 13.76
N LEU A 823 -34.57 0.59 14.29
CA LEU A 823 -34.55 -0.69 13.58
C LEU A 823 -35.95 -1.27 13.38
N SER A 824 -36.79 -1.24 14.41
CA SER A 824 -38.16 -1.78 14.34
C SER A 824 -39.02 -1.02 13.31
N PRO A 825 -39.10 0.33 13.31
CA PRO A 825 -39.79 1.04 12.24
C PRO A 825 -39.14 0.85 10.87
N TYR A 826 -37.80 0.82 10.78
CA TYR A 826 -37.06 0.60 9.52
C TYR A 826 -37.42 -0.73 8.84
N PHE A 827 -37.35 -1.83 9.59
CA PHE A 827 -37.65 -3.16 9.07
C PHE A 827 -39.13 -3.35 8.74
N ARG A 828 -40.02 -2.52 9.29
CA ARG A 828 -41.47 -2.55 9.03
C ARG A 828 -41.91 -1.64 7.88
N ALA A 829 -41.12 -0.63 7.51
CA ALA A 829 -41.50 0.38 6.51
C ALA A 829 -41.60 -0.16 5.05
N GLY A 830 -41.04 -1.34 4.76
CA GLY A 830 -41.05 -1.90 3.40
C GLY A 830 -40.15 -1.11 2.42
N ASP A 831 -40.22 -1.45 1.13
CA ASP A 831 -39.40 -0.82 0.07
C ASP A 831 -40.06 0.46 -0.51
N GLU A 832 -41.30 0.77 -0.16
CA GLU A 832 -42.00 1.98 -0.64
C GLU A 832 -41.51 3.27 0.05
N ALA A 833 -40.71 3.16 1.12
CA ALA A 833 -40.24 4.27 1.95
C ALA A 833 -38.72 4.55 1.85
N THR A 834 -37.96 3.71 1.12
CA THR A 834 -36.48 3.75 0.98
C THR A 834 -36.08 3.73 -0.48
#